data_AF-A0A927AX61-F1
#
_entry.id   AF-A0A927AX61-F1
#
_cell.length_a   1.000
_cell.length_b   1.000
_cell.length_c   1.000
_cell.angle_alpha   90.00
_cell.angle_beta   90.00
_cell.angle_gamma   90.00
#
_symmetry.space_group_name_H-M   'P 1'
#
loop_
_entity.id
_entity.type
_entity.pdbx_description
1 polymer ?
#
loop_
_entity_poly.entity_id
_entity_poly.type
_entity_poly.pdbx_seq_one_letter_code
_entity_poly.pdbx_strand_id
1 'polypeptide(L)'
;MKKLYSLVWLVSLLIGSTVCMAQRIKYHRVHVQIDPLQLEKLLNNGLDVDHFAYENKKDFTGEVSDADVALFKRNGIKVDFLVTDLEKNYQQLNQQLDREYAQKAAKGRVAAVTTPANFSLGSSSYGGYYTFADIPVILDKMRALYPNLISVRTSIGSSLEGRPMYMVRISDNPDVDENEPELLLNALHHAREPIGLTQLIFFMWHVLENYNTDKEIRTLLNSSEMYIVPCVNPDGYVYNQTTTPSSGGMWRKNRRVNSGGSYGVDLNRNYGYKWGYDNSGSSPTASSDTYRGTAAFSEPEIATMRNFMIQHQFVTALNFHAYQNAVLYPNDYESPNTNPELPFFQSVATYLTAENGFTIGNSQQTLNYKINGGSNDWQWGEVVAKNKIYGFLPEIGSTSDGFWPASSRILPLCNSMIELDRKMLRISTNYGRATPTGSTVVRPTSTVVRYRFQNFGIKPASLTLTAVPLSSYVTSVGPPKTYTGLSLLQTVPDSISFTVDSNTPSGTPLAFELAVNNGMSIIKDTVTLNYTTECPAPTGLSFSNAQSNRVTLNWNAVSGSSSYAVSFKPQSSSTWPNDTFVSGTSYTTPATLNSATVYDWRVKPSCGTTYATSSFTTIAQNCFKEVSGRVTFEAESYQTSTAGTGAAANRSWSVFTDSNASAGKAMTITGTDVNVQNSLVGPRLDYALNFTTTGTYYVWVRMAAGADGIYDDSFHIGLDGGTPVTLNPNSTNYNNGSQSWSWVKAAGSTAFTVVINTPGAHTLNLWMREDGVRVDKIVMTNSASYTPTGTGPTVSVACGSTVAGGGRLGDSDVQDALQATAYPNPFDHSFVVKVNPADTQTNLRLIGNNGQMHQQAVMPVNETERTLQTGTLPAGAYYIEIIRGNERKVIPLRKQ
;
A
#
# COMPACT_ATOMS: atom_id res chain seq x y z
N MET A 1 -37.02 43.45 85.30
CA MET A 1 -35.99 42.58 84.70
C MET A 1 -36.47 41.91 83.40
N LYS A 2 -36.83 42.69 82.36
CA LYS A 2 -37.20 42.17 81.02
C LYS A 2 -36.71 43.06 79.85
N LYS A 3 -35.65 43.86 80.07
CA LYS A 3 -35.05 44.73 79.03
C LYS A 3 -33.52 44.68 78.95
N LEU A 4 -32.88 43.67 79.56
CA LEU A 4 -31.41 43.53 79.55
C LEU A 4 -30.88 42.29 78.81
N TYR A 5 -31.76 41.42 78.30
CA TYR A 5 -31.34 40.17 77.62
C TYR A 5 -31.36 40.23 76.08
N SER A 6 -31.89 41.32 75.50
CA SER A 6 -31.97 41.48 74.04
C SER A 6 -30.72 42.10 73.40
N LEU A 7 -29.81 42.69 74.20
CA LEU A 7 -28.60 43.35 73.66
C LEU A 7 -27.38 42.41 73.57
N VAL A 8 -27.32 41.35 74.40
CA VAL A 8 -26.20 40.39 74.39
C VAL A 8 -26.33 39.36 73.25
N TRP A 9 -27.55 39.12 72.76
CA TRP A 9 -27.77 38.25 71.59
C TRP A 9 -27.56 38.94 70.24
N LEU A 10 -27.70 40.27 70.16
CA LEU A 10 -27.44 41.00 68.91
C LEU A 10 -25.95 41.28 68.66
N VAL A 11 -25.14 41.38 69.73
CA VAL A 11 -23.68 41.57 69.59
C VAL A 11 -22.95 40.23 69.37
N SER A 12 -23.53 39.11 69.84
CA SER A 12 -22.99 37.77 69.59
C SER A 12 -23.27 37.23 68.19
N LEU A 13 -24.27 37.80 67.48
CA LEU A 13 -24.57 37.46 66.08
C LEU A 13 -23.82 38.31 65.04
N LEU A 14 -23.06 39.32 65.48
CA LEU A 14 -22.30 40.23 64.60
C LEU A 14 -20.77 40.03 64.67
N ILE A 15 -20.29 39.06 65.47
CA ILE A 15 -18.86 38.70 65.56
C ILE A 15 -18.61 37.24 65.06
N GLY A 16 -19.66 36.55 64.59
CA GLY A 16 -19.61 35.15 64.19
C GLY A 16 -19.81 34.88 62.70
N SER A 17 -19.23 35.68 61.80
CA SER A 17 -19.21 35.37 60.36
C SER A 17 -18.30 36.29 59.54
N THR A 18 -17.09 36.57 60.04
CA THR A 18 -15.96 36.85 59.14
C THR A 18 -15.18 35.56 58.93
N VAL A 19 -15.84 34.57 58.34
CA VAL A 19 -15.08 33.64 57.50
C VAL A 19 -14.52 34.54 56.41
N CYS A 20 -13.24 34.87 56.52
CA CYS A 20 -12.49 35.43 55.44
C CYS A 20 -12.66 34.42 54.30
N MET A 21 -13.60 34.67 53.39
CA MET A 21 -13.66 33.95 52.13
C MET A 21 -12.36 34.32 51.43
N ALA A 22 -11.33 33.50 51.62
CA ALA A 22 -10.13 33.59 50.81
C ALA A 22 -10.63 33.56 49.36
N GLN A 23 -10.36 34.64 48.63
CA GLN A 23 -10.80 34.79 47.26
C GLN A 23 -10.23 33.60 46.48
N ARG A 24 -11.14 32.79 45.91
CA ARG A 24 -10.79 31.64 45.10
C ARG A 24 -9.84 32.10 43.98
N ILE A 25 -8.68 31.45 43.86
CA ILE A 25 -7.71 31.74 42.80
C ILE A 25 -8.38 31.50 41.46
N LYS A 26 -8.42 32.51 40.59
CA LYS A 26 -8.89 32.35 39.22
C LYS A 26 -7.71 32.08 38.29
N TYR A 27 -8.02 31.30 37.27
CA TYR A 27 -7.11 31.01 36.16
C TYR A 27 -7.65 31.64 34.89
N HIS A 28 -6.73 32.20 34.11
CA HIS A 28 -6.99 32.97 32.90
C HIS A 28 -6.21 32.37 31.75
N ARG A 29 -6.74 32.46 30.54
CA ARG A 29 -5.93 32.33 29.32
C ARG A 29 -5.59 33.72 28.83
N VAL A 30 -4.30 34.02 28.73
CA VAL A 30 -3.81 35.35 28.36
C VAL A 30 -2.89 35.28 27.16
N HIS A 31 -2.86 36.37 26.40
CA HIS A 31 -1.82 36.69 25.43
C HIS A 31 -1.01 37.88 25.95
N VAL A 32 0.31 37.81 25.77
CA VAL A 32 1.28 38.77 26.28
C VAL A 32 2.41 38.93 25.25
N GLN A 33 2.79 40.17 24.96
CA GLN A 33 4.02 40.46 24.23
C GLN A 33 5.20 40.54 25.21
N ILE A 34 6.13 39.59 25.12
CA ILE A 34 7.27 39.49 26.05
C ILE A 34 8.51 38.92 25.35
N ASP A 35 9.67 39.55 25.52
CA ASP A 35 10.93 39.03 24.97
C ASP A 35 11.51 37.89 25.82
N PRO A 36 12.46 37.09 25.29
CA PRO A 36 12.93 35.90 25.99
C PRO A 36 13.62 36.19 27.33
N LEU A 37 14.34 37.31 27.42
CA LEU A 37 15.05 37.69 28.63
C LEU A 37 14.08 38.18 29.71
N GLN A 38 13.02 38.90 29.31
CA GLN A 38 11.94 39.29 30.21
C GLN A 38 11.15 38.06 30.70
N LEU A 39 10.81 37.13 29.80
CA LEU A 39 10.12 35.90 30.16
C LEU A 39 10.97 35.06 31.12
N GLU A 40 12.25 34.86 30.83
CA GLU A 40 13.18 34.17 31.71
C GLU A 40 13.30 34.85 33.08
N LYS A 41 13.39 36.19 33.12
CA LYS A 41 13.36 36.93 34.39
C LYS A 41 12.07 36.72 35.16
N LEU A 42 10.92 36.69 34.49
CA LEU A 42 9.65 36.45 35.14
C LEU A 42 9.55 35.02 35.67
N LEU A 43 9.95 34.01 34.89
CA LEU A 43 10.02 32.61 35.31
C LEU A 43 10.92 32.47 36.55
N ASN A 44 12.09 33.11 36.56
CA ASN A 44 13.00 33.16 37.71
C ASN A 44 12.44 33.95 38.91
N ASN A 45 11.48 34.83 38.69
CA ASN A 45 10.83 35.66 39.71
C ASN A 45 9.39 35.20 40.03
N GLY A 46 9.07 33.93 39.76
CA GLY A 46 7.85 33.28 40.22
C GLY A 46 6.65 33.40 39.28
N LEU A 47 6.86 33.61 37.98
CA LEU A 47 5.83 33.36 36.96
C LEU A 47 5.72 31.85 36.76
N ASP A 48 4.53 31.31 36.96
CA ASP A 48 4.28 29.87 36.88
C ASP A 48 3.32 29.53 35.75
N VAL A 49 3.85 28.96 34.66
CA VAL A 49 3.03 28.60 33.49
C VAL A 49 3.37 27.20 33.00
N ASP A 50 2.36 26.33 33.06
CA ASP A 50 2.45 24.89 32.76
C ASP A 50 2.19 24.54 31.30
N HIS A 51 1.58 25.43 30.52
CA HIS A 51 1.32 25.22 29.09
C HIS A 51 1.27 26.59 28.42
N PHE A 52 2.26 26.89 27.60
CA PHE A 52 2.28 28.12 26.83
C PHE A 52 2.81 27.95 25.42
N ALA A 53 2.21 28.70 24.49
CA ALA A 53 2.76 28.95 23.18
C ALA A 53 3.67 30.17 23.27
N TYR A 54 4.87 30.08 22.71
CA TYR A 54 5.78 31.22 22.60
C TYR A 54 6.30 31.36 21.17
N GLU A 55 5.52 32.07 20.36
CA GLU A 55 5.79 32.21 18.93
C GLU A 55 6.69 33.42 18.66
N ASN A 56 7.56 33.28 17.65
CA ASN A 56 8.48 34.33 17.19
C ASN A 56 9.33 34.98 18.30
N LYS A 57 9.50 34.29 19.43
CA LYS A 57 10.18 34.80 20.63
C LYS A 57 9.61 36.12 21.14
N LYS A 58 8.31 36.34 20.98
CA LYS A 58 7.60 37.56 21.43
C LYS A 58 6.16 37.31 21.85
N ASP A 59 5.47 36.41 21.16
CA ASP A 59 4.05 36.15 21.35
C ASP A 59 3.84 35.03 22.37
N PHE A 60 3.61 35.39 23.63
CA PHE A 60 3.31 34.44 24.69
C PHE A 60 1.81 34.26 24.85
N THR A 61 1.32 33.03 24.76
CA THR A 61 -0.05 32.67 25.13
C THR A 61 -0.03 31.54 26.13
N GLY A 62 -0.65 31.70 27.30
CA GLY A 62 -0.61 30.67 28.33
C GLY A 62 -1.76 30.76 29.31
N GLU A 63 -1.91 29.70 30.11
CA GLU A 63 -2.85 29.63 31.21
C GLU A 63 -2.16 30.03 32.51
N VAL A 64 -2.64 31.11 33.14
CA VAL A 64 -1.96 31.78 34.24
C VAL A 64 -2.93 32.08 35.39
N SER A 65 -2.45 32.11 36.63
CA SER A 65 -3.26 32.47 37.79
C SER A 65 -3.44 33.99 37.95
N ASP A 66 -4.34 34.42 38.82
CA ASP A 66 -4.44 35.83 39.26
C ASP A 66 -3.10 36.39 39.76
N ALA A 67 -2.27 35.56 40.41
CA ALA A 67 -0.97 35.97 40.92
C ALA A 67 0.03 36.24 39.79
N ASP A 68 0.01 35.42 38.74
CA ASP A 68 0.84 35.59 37.55
C ASP A 68 0.43 36.81 36.74
N VAL A 69 -0.88 37.05 36.59
CA VAL A 69 -1.40 38.28 35.98
C VAL A 69 -0.90 39.51 36.75
N ALA A 70 -0.91 39.46 38.08
CA ALA A 70 -0.38 40.54 38.91
C ALA A 70 1.14 40.70 38.72
N LEU A 71 1.88 39.60 38.52
CA LEU A 71 3.32 39.63 38.25
C LEU A 71 3.63 40.28 36.89
N PHE A 72 2.91 39.93 35.82
CA PHE A 72 3.03 40.60 34.52
C PHE A 72 2.79 42.11 34.65
N LYS A 73 1.67 42.50 35.29
CA LYS A 73 1.30 43.91 35.46
C LYS A 73 2.34 44.70 36.27
N ARG A 74 2.86 44.14 37.37
CA ARG A 74 3.91 44.79 38.19
C ARG A 74 5.22 44.99 37.44
N ASN A 75 5.50 44.18 36.42
CA ASN A 75 6.68 44.31 35.56
C ASN A 75 6.41 45.15 34.30
N GLY A 76 5.30 45.91 34.26
CA GLY A 76 4.98 46.79 33.14
C GLY A 76 4.54 46.06 31.87
N ILE A 77 4.19 44.78 31.98
CA ILE A 77 3.80 43.95 30.85
C ILE A 77 2.27 43.95 30.71
N LYS A 78 1.79 44.33 29.52
CA LYS A 78 0.36 44.35 29.20
C LYS A 78 -0.15 42.92 29.03
N VAL A 79 -1.26 42.62 29.70
CA VAL A 79 -1.93 41.31 29.65
C VAL A 79 -3.24 41.47 28.87
N ASP A 80 -3.34 40.78 27.75
CA ASP A 80 -4.56 40.68 26.95
C ASP A 80 -5.28 39.37 27.31
N PHE A 81 -6.50 39.46 27.85
CA PHE A 81 -7.25 38.29 28.28
C PHE A 81 -7.96 37.65 27.10
N LEU A 82 -7.61 36.40 26.79
CA LEU A 82 -8.34 35.57 25.84
C LEU A 82 -9.52 34.86 26.52
N VAL A 83 -9.30 34.41 27.77
CA VAL A 83 -10.34 33.85 28.65
C VAL A 83 -10.12 34.39 30.06
N THR A 84 -11.13 35.03 30.64
CA THR A 84 -11.06 35.70 31.96
C THR A 84 -11.42 34.81 33.15
N ASP A 85 -11.96 33.62 32.90
CA ASP A 85 -12.30 32.63 33.91
C ASP A 85 -12.34 31.24 33.25
N LEU A 86 -11.21 30.53 33.32
CA LEU A 86 -11.07 29.21 32.68
C LEU A 86 -12.06 28.19 33.24
N GLU A 87 -12.31 28.19 34.55
CA GLU A 87 -13.24 27.26 35.19
C GLU A 87 -14.67 27.41 34.65
N LYS A 88 -15.14 28.65 34.52
CA LYS A 88 -16.46 28.94 33.95
C LYS A 88 -16.49 28.66 32.44
N ASN A 89 -15.40 28.95 31.73
CA ASN A 89 -15.31 28.72 30.30
C ASN A 89 -15.37 27.23 29.96
N TYR A 90 -14.65 26.36 30.68
CA TYR A 90 -14.70 24.90 30.49
C TYR A 90 -16.14 24.37 30.61
N GLN A 91 -16.88 24.81 31.64
CA GLN A 91 -18.27 24.38 31.80
C GLN A 91 -19.14 24.74 30.59
N GLN A 92 -19.04 25.98 30.12
CA GLN A 92 -19.85 26.47 28.99
C GLN A 92 -19.45 25.82 27.67
N LEU A 93 -18.14 25.72 27.41
CA LEU A 93 -17.57 25.12 26.22
C LEU A 93 -17.92 23.63 26.13
N ASN A 94 -17.73 22.88 27.22
CA ASN A 94 -18.03 21.45 27.24
C ASN A 94 -19.52 21.17 26.99
N GLN A 95 -20.41 21.94 27.61
CA GLN A 95 -21.85 21.84 27.33
C GLN A 95 -22.19 22.14 25.87
N GLN A 96 -21.50 23.10 25.24
CA GLN A 96 -21.68 23.38 23.83
C GLN A 96 -21.19 22.20 22.96
N LEU A 97 -19.95 21.74 23.18
CA LEU A 97 -19.36 20.64 22.43
C LEU A 97 -20.19 19.36 22.55
N ASP A 98 -20.68 19.04 23.74
CA ASP A 98 -21.52 17.87 23.97
C ASP A 98 -22.85 17.96 23.19
N ARG A 99 -23.47 19.14 23.14
CA ARG A 99 -24.68 19.37 22.31
C ARG A 99 -24.38 19.21 20.81
N GLU A 100 -23.28 19.80 20.33
CA GLU A 100 -22.87 19.70 18.93
C GLU A 100 -22.56 18.24 18.53
N TYR A 101 -21.89 17.50 19.42
CA TYR A 101 -21.56 16.11 19.17
C TYR A 101 -22.80 15.21 19.17
N ALA A 102 -23.74 15.43 20.09
CA ALA A 102 -25.02 14.72 20.10
C ALA A 102 -25.80 14.90 18.78
N GLN A 103 -25.72 16.09 18.16
CA GLN A 103 -26.32 16.35 16.84
C GLN A 103 -25.57 15.65 15.69
N LYS A 104 -24.24 15.53 15.79
CA LYS A 104 -23.39 14.91 14.75
C LYS A 104 -23.34 13.38 14.82
N ALA A 105 -23.50 12.78 16.00
CA ALA A 105 -23.44 11.33 16.23
C ALA A 105 -24.50 10.53 15.44
N ALA A 106 -25.54 11.19 14.91
CA ALA A 106 -26.49 10.61 13.95
C ALA A 106 -25.87 10.21 12.59
N LYS A 107 -24.59 10.56 12.34
CA LYS A 107 -23.81 10.17 11.16
C LYS A 107 -22.53 9.48 11.62
N GLY A 108 -22.65 8.18 11.91
CA GLY A 108 -21.64 7.41 12.65
C GLY A 108 -20.22 7.48 12.09
N ARG A 109 -19.25 7.72 12.97
CA ARG A 109 -17.87 7.29 12.79
C ARG A 109 -17.69 6.00 13.58
N VAL A 110 -17.12 4.97 12.95
CA VAL A 110 -16.79 3.71 13.60
C VAL A 110 -15.57 3.93 14.50
N ALA A 111 -15.67 3.56 15.78
CA ALA A 111 -14.53 3.58 16.69
C ALA A 111 -13.45 2.58 16.21
N ALA A 112 -12.17 2.91 16.40
CA ALA A 112 -11.07 2.03 16.04
C ALA A 112 -11.07 0.74 16.87
N VAL A 113 -11.56 0.82 18.12
CA VAL A 113 -11.73 -0.29 19.05
C VAL A 113 -13.16 -0.25 19.59
N THR A 114 -13.75 -1.41 19.85
CA THR A 114 -15.07 -1.48 20.49
C THR A 114 -14.97 -1.02 21.95
N THR A 115 -15.86 -0.11 22.35
CA THR A 115 -16.01 0.29 23.76
C THR A 115 -16.25 -0.95 24.63
N PRO A 116 -15.49 -1.15 25.73
CA PRO A 116 -15.72 -2.26 26.64
C PRO A 116 -17.17 -2.24 27.18
N ALA A 117 -17.79 -3.41 27.28
CA ALA A 117 -19.19 -3.59 27.63
C ALA A 117 -19.51 -3.08 29.05
N ASN A 118 -18.56 -3.18 29.99
CA ASN A 118 -18.72 -2.72 31.37
C ASN A 118 -18.23 -1.29 31.61
N PHE A 119 -17.66 -0.63 30.58
CA PHE A 119 -17.24 0.76 30.68
C PHE A 119 -18.45 1.70 30.59
N SER A 120 -18.53 2.64 31.51
CA SER A 120 -19.44 3.78 31.45
C SER A 120 -18.66 5.07 31.72
N LEU A 121 -19.20 6.21 31.31
CA LEU A 121 -18.68 7.48 31.83
C LEU A 121 -18.94 7.56 33.34
N GLY A 122 -18.15 8.39 34.02
CA GLY A 122 -18.37 8.70 35.43
C GLY A 122 -19.56 9.62 35.65
N SER A 123 -19.58 10.30 36.80
CA SER A 123 -20.74 11.10 37.21
C SER A 123 -21.01 12.26 36.24
N SER A 124 -22.24 12.38 35.76
CA SER A 124 -22.68 13.53 34.95
C SER A 124 -22.58 14.85 35.73
N SER A 125 -22.73 14.80 37.05
CA SER A 125 -22.51 15.94 37.94
C SER A 125 -21.03 16.32 38.11
N TYR A 126 -20.12 15.44 37.66
CA TYR A 126 -18.67 15.64 37.61
C TYR A 126 -18.11 15.60 36.18
N GLY A 127 -18.87 16.15 35.22
CA GLY A 127 -18.44 16.30 33.82
C GLY A 127 -18.30 14.99 33.04
N GLY A 128 -18.84 13.87 33.55
CA GLY A 128 -18.66 12.54 32.98
C GLY A 128 -17.38 11.84 33.44
N TYR A 129 -16.65 12.40 34.41
CA TYR A 129 -15.46 11.80 35.01
C TYR A 129 -15.79 11.07 36.31
N TYR A 130 -14.96 10.10 36.66
CA TYR A 130 -15.11 9.32 37.90
C TYR A 130 -14.75 10.16 39.11
N THR A 131 -15.59 10.13 40.13
CA THR A 131 -15.25 10.72 41.43
C THR A 131 -14.24 9.85 42.18
N PHE A 132 -13.60 10.37 43.24
CA PHE A 132 -12.70 9.56 44.05
C PHE A 132 -13.44 8.37 44.70
N ALA A 133 -14.72 8.55 45.03
CA ALA A 133 -15.56 7.49 45.58
C ALA A 133 -15.92 6.41 44.55
N ASP A 134 -15.91 6.72 43.26
CA ASP A 134 -16.20 5.75 42.20
C ASP A 134 -15.04 4.77 41.99
N ILE A 135 -13.79 5.20 42.23
CA ILE A 135 -12.57 4.39 42.03
C ILE A 135 -12.68 3.03 42.74
N PRO A 136 -12.85 2.93 44.08
CA PRO A 136 -12.95 1.64 44.73
C PRO A 136 -14.13 0.81 44.20
N VAL A 137 -15.28 1.42 43.91
CA VAL A 137 -16.47 0.71 43.40
C VAL A 137 -16.17 0.01 42.07
N ILE A 138 -15.47 0.69 41.15
CA ILE A 138 -15.14 0.13 39.83
C ILE A 138 -14.09 -0.96 39.94
N LEU A 139 -13.06 -0.77 40.77
CA LEU A 139 -12.03 -1.77 41.01
C LEU A 139 -12.63 -3.06 41.62
N ASP A 140 -13.54 -2.93 42.59
CA ASP A 140 -14.24 -4.10 43.15
C ASP A 140 -15.14 -4.78 42.12
N LYS A 141 -15.80 -4.00 41.26
CA LYS A 141 -16.63 -4.56 40.18
C LYS A 141 -15.76 -5.36 39.21
N MET A 142 -14.59 -4.84 38.83
CA MET A 142 -13.64 -5.56 37.99
C MET A 142 -13.19 -6.86 38.66
N ARG A 143 -12.83 -6.83 39.95
CA ARG A 143 -12.47 -8.04 40.72
C ARG A 143 -13.61 -9.05 40.82
N ALA A 144 -14.84 -8.59 41.03
CA ALA A 144 -15.99 -9.48 41.11
C ALA A 144 -16.26 -10.21 39.78
N LEU A 145 -16.05 -9.54 38.65
CA LEU A 145 -16.26 -10.11 37.32
C LEU A 145 -15.07 -10.93 36.81
N TYR A 146 -13.85 -10.56 37.18
CA TYR A 146 -12.61 -11.14 36.70
C TYR A 146 -11.66 -11.54 37.85
N PRO A 147 -12.10 -12.38 38.80
CA PRO A 147 -11.32 -12.67 40.01
C PRO A 147 -9.98 -13.35 39.76
N ASN A 148 -9.77 -13.95 38.58
CA ASN A 148 -8.51 -14.59 38.21
C ASN A 148 -7.62 -13.68 37.35
N LEU A 149 -8.02 -12.43 37.08
CA LEU A 149 -7.25 -11.52 36.23
C LEU A 149 -6.92 -10.17 36.88
N ILE A 150 -7.60 -9.78 37.95
CA ILE A 150 -7.32 -8.56 38.70
C ILE A 150 -7.31 -8.86 40.19
N SER A 151 -6.40 -8.25 40.95
CA SER A 151 -6.26 -8.48 42.39
C SER A 151 -7.38 -7.81 43.16
N VAL A 152 -7.56 -8.20 44.43
CA VAL A 152 -8.29 -7.32 45.36
C VAL A 152 -7.53 -5.99 45.45
N ARG A 153 -8.26 -4.86 45.41
CA ARG A 153 -7.61 -3.55 45.60
C ARG A 153 -6.98 -3.47 46.99
N THR A 154 -5.75 -2.99 47.03
CA THR A 154 -5.01 -2.71 48.27
C THR A 154 -4.65 -1.24 48.32
N SER A 155 -4.06 -0.79 49.42
CA SER A 155 -3.53 0.57 49.54
C SER A 155 -2.01 0.50 49.65
N ILE A 156 -1.30 1.29 48.83
CA ILE A 156 0.16 1.41 48.90
C ILE A 156 0.61 2.39 50.00
N GLY A 157 -0.33 3.16 50.54
CA GLY A 157 -0.12 4.20 51.55
C GLY A 157 -1.26 5.22 51.51
N SER A 158 -1.11 6.31 52.27
CA SER A 158 -2.12 7.36 52.37
C SER A 158 -1.61 8.71 51.90
N SER A 159 -2.52 9.51 51.35
CA SER A 159 -2.30 10.93 51.10
C SER A 159 -2.15 11.74 52.39
N LEU A 160 -1.85 13.03 52.26
CA LEU A 160 -1.69 13.95 53.38
C LEU A 160 -2.92 14.02 54.30
N GLU A 161 -4.13 14.03 53.74
CA GLU A 161 -5.40 14.05 54.47
C GLU A 161 -5.89 12.63 54.84
N GLY A 162 -5.04 11.62 54.69
CA GLY A 162 -5.30 10.25 55.13
C GLY A 162 -6.16 9.41 54.17
N ARG A 163 -6.36 9.85 52.92
CA ARG A 163 -7.09 9.07 51.92
C ARG A 163 -6.19 7.95 51.36
N PRO A 164 -6.70 6.73 51.18
CA PRO A 164 -5.91 5.64 50.64
C PRO A 164 -5.52 5.89 49.19
N MET A 165 -4.27 5.64 48.86
CA MET A 165 -3.79 5.50 47.48
C MET A 165 -3.98 4.04 47.08
N TYR A 166 -5.04 3.78 46.31
CA TYR A 166 -5.39 2.43 45.90
C TYR A 166 -4.44 1.87 44.84
N MET A 167 -4.24 0.56 44.86
CA MET A 167 -3.54 -0.20 43.84
C MET A 167 -4.28 -1.51 43.54
N VAL A 168 -4.25 -1.93 42.28
CA VAL A 168 -4.59 -3.28 41.84
C VAL A 168 -3.49 -3.81 40.94
N ARG A 169 -3.35 -5.13 40.89
CA ARG A 169 -2.57 -5.83 39.87
C ARG A 169 -3.48 -6.50 38.86
N ILE A 170 -3.12 -6.47 37.58
CA ILE A 170 -3.73 -7.27 36.52
C ILE A 170 -2.67 -8.19 35.90
N SER A 171 -2.89 -9.50 35.99
CA SER A 171 -2.07 -10.60 35.44
C SER A 171 -2.91 -11.89 35.40
N ASP A 172 -2.40 -13.02 34.92
CA ASP A 172 -3.11 -14.31 34.99
C ASP A 172 -3.07 -14.98 36.37
N ASN A 173 -2.20 -14.52 37.29
CA ASN A 173 -2.22 -14.88 38.71
C ASN A 173 -2.21 -13.63 39.61
N PRO A 174 -3.28 -12.82 39.60
CA PRO A 174 -3.24 -11.46 40.14
C PRO A 174 -3.05 -11.37 41.66
N ASP A 175 -3.22 -12.45 42.40
CA ASP A 175 -3.05 -12.49 43.86
C ASP A 175 -1.65 -12.97 44.31
N VAL A 176 -0.77 -13.34 43.38
CA VAL A 176 0.62 -13.78 43.63
C VAL A 176 1.59 -12.89 42.85
N ASP A 177 2.66 -12.44 43.50
CA ASP A 177 3.78 -11.76 42.86
C ASP A 177 4.72 -12.80 42.25
N GLU A 178 4.64 -12.92 40.93
CA GLU A 178 5.41 -13.84 40.13
C GLU A 178 6.67 -13.16 39.59
N ASN A 179 7.66 -13.96 39.19
CA ASN A 179 8.86 -13.43 38.57
C ASN A 179 8.62 -13.07 37.09
N GLU A 180 7.66 -12.16 36.86
CA GLU A 180 7.29 -11.64 35.56
C GLU A 180 7.72 -10.17 35.40
N PRO A 181 7.89 -9.68 34.16
CA PRO A 181 8.11 -8.26 33.92
C PRO A 181 6.93 -7.40 34.38
N GLU A 182 7.20 -6.42 35.25
CA GLU A 182 6.19 -5.53 35.80
C GLU A 182 6.09 -4.19 35.02
N LEU A 183 4.86 -3.73 34.77
CA LEU A 183 4.52 -2.42 34.19
C LEU A 183 3.76 -1.57 35.22
N LEU A 184 4.24 -0.35 35.49
CA LEU A 184 3.53 0.62 36.32
C LEU A 184 2.63 1.53 35.49
N LEU A 185 1.34 1.58 35.79
CA LEU A 185 0.39 2.54 35.23
C LEU A 185 -0.16 3.44 36.34
N ASN A 186 -0.07 4.75 36.17
CA ASN A 186 -0.59 5.68 37.17
C ASN A 186 -1.16 6.95 36.55
N ALA A 187 -2.03 7.62 37.28
CA ALA A 187 -2.67 8.86 36.85
C ALA A 187 -2.90 9.81 38.02
N LEU A 188 -3.30 11.04 37.69
CA LEU A 188 -3.66 12.09 38.67
C LEU A 188 -2.53 12.43 39.63
N HIS A 189 -1.29 12.55 39.17
CA HIS A 189 -0.28 13.35 39.90
C HIS A 189 -0.78 14.79 40.06
N HIS A 190 -1.41 15.31 39.00
CA HIS A 190 -2.13 16.58 39.04
C HIS A 190 -3.64 16.36 39.10
N ALA A 191 -4.28 17.04 40.04
CA ALA A 191 -5.70 16.84 40.34
C ALA A 191 -6.67 17.36 39.25
N ARG A 192 -6.21 18.20 38.33
CA ARG A 192 -7.04 18.78 37.26
C ARG A 192 -7.06 17.96 35.97
N GLU A 193 -6.42 16.79 35.94
CA GLU A 193 -6.16 16.01 34.71
C GLU A 193 -6.90 14.64 34.72
N PRO A 194 -8.24 14.62 34.88
CA PRO A 194 -9.02 13.39 35.11
C PRO A 194 -9.08 12.44 33.92
N ILE A 195 -8.75 12.89 32.70
CA ILE A 195 -8.76 12.04 31.52
C ILE A 195 -7.76 10.89 31.63
N GLY A 196 -6.64 11.10 32.35
CA GLY A 196 -5.70 10.02 32.66
C GLY A 196 -6.33 8.90 33.49
N LEU A 197 -7.10 9.23 34.53
CA LEU A 197 -7.84 8.24 35.32
C LEU A 197 -8.86 7.50 34.46
N THR A 198 -9.66 8.23 33.68
CA THR A 198 -10.73 7.60 32.89
C THR A 198 -10.18 6.70 31.78
N GLN A 199 -9.10 7.12 31.11
CA GLN A 199 -8.42 6.27 30.13
C GLN A 199 -7.85 5.01 30.78
N LEU A 200 -7.27 5.11 31.98
CA LEU A 200 -6.73 3.96 32.68
C LEU A 200 -7.82 2.94 33.01
N ILE A 201 -8.97 3.39 33.51
CA ILE A 201 -10.15 2.55 33.75
C ILE A 201 -10.68 1.93 32.44
N PHE A 202 -10.66 2.68 31.33
CA PHE A 202 -11.06 2.17 30.02
C PHE A 202 -10.14 1.03 29.56
N PHE A 203 -8.82 1.21 29.67
CA PHE A 203 -7.84 0.20 29.30
C PHE A 203 -7.96 -1.05 30.18
N MET A 204 -8.18 -0.89 31.48
CA MET A 204 -8.41 -2.00 32.41
C MET A 204 -9.63 -2.85 32.00
N TRP A 205 -10.78 -2.24 31.68
CA TRP A 205 -11.91 -3.00 31.15
C TRP A 205 -11.58 -3.67 29.82
N HIS A 206 -10.86 -2.99 28.93
CA HIS A 206 -10.49 -3.53 27.63
C HIS A 206 -9.67 -4.82 27.75
N VAL A 207 -8.63 -4.84 28.58
CA VAL A 207 -7.80 -6.04 28.75
C VAL A 207 -8.52 -7.18 29.47
N LEU A 208 -9.34 -6.88 30.48
CA LEU A 208 -10.09 -7.88 31.24
C LEU A 208 -11.16 -8.56 30.36
N GLU A 209 -11.94 -7.77 29.61
CA GLU A 209 -13.01 -8.30 28.77
C GLU A 209 -12.50 -9.08 27.55
N ASN A 210 -11.30 -8.77 27.07
CA ASN A 210 -10.74 -9.39 25.86
C ASN A 210 -9.72 -10.50 26.14
N TYR A 211 -9.42 -10.82 27.40
CA TYR A 211 -8.47 -11.89 27.75
C TYR A 211 -8.78 -13.24 27.08
N ASN A 212 -10.06 -13.62 26.96
CA ASN A 212 -10.44 -14.90 26.37
C ASN A 212 -10.55 -14.89 24.83
N THR A 213 -10.67 -13.71 24.22
CA THR A 213 -11.00 -13.54 22.79
C THR A 213 -9.82 -13.02 21.98
N ASP A 214 -9.00 -12.14 22.56
CA ASP A 214 -7.78 -11.61 21.97
C ASP A 214 -6.57 -12.42 22.46
N LYS A 215 -6.00 -13.23 21.55
CA LYS A 215 -4.83 -14.07 21.81
C LYS A 215 -3.60 -13.27 22.25
N GLU A 216 -3.46 -12.05 21.76
CA GLU A 216 -2.34 -11.18 22.12
C GLU A 216 -2.50 -10.66 23.54
N ILE A 217 -3.67 -10.12 23.90
CA ILE A 217 -3.96 -9.68 25.28
C ILE A 217 -3.75 -10.83 26.26
N ARG A 218 -4.27 -12.02 25.94
CA ARG A 218 -4.04 -13.21 26.76
C ARG A 218 -2.56 -13.49 26.98
N THR A 219 -1.76 -13.42 25.91
CA THR A 219 -0.33 -13.69 26.02
C THR A 219 0.36 -12.63 26.88
N LEU A 220 0.04 -11.36 26.66
CA LEU A 220 0.61 -10.26 27.42
C LEU A 220 0.30 -10.40 28.92
N LEU A 221 -0.95 -10.72 29.28
CA LEU A 221 -1.33 -10.91 30.70
C LEU A 221 -0.78 -12.20 31.33
N ASN A 222 -0.47 -13.23 30.53
CA ASN A 222 0.19 -14.46 30.99
C ASN A 222 1.72 -14.37 31.03
N SER A 223 2.26 -13.17 30.84
CA SER A 223 3.72 -12.96 30.83
C SER A 223 4.11 -11.60 31.37
N SER A 224 3.20 -10.91 32.06
CA SER A 224 3.49 -9.62 32.68
C SER A 224 2.49 -9.29 33.77
N GLU A 225 2.96 -8.49 34.72
CA GLU A 225 2.12 -7.91 35.76
C GLU A 225 1.93 -6.41 35.52
N MET A 226 0.69 -5.97 35.37
CA MET A 226 0.38 -4.54 35.42
C MET A 226 0.02 -4.13 36.84
N TYR A 227 0.76 -3.18 37.40
CA TYR A 227 0.40 -2.52 38.65
C TYR A 227 -0.20 -1.16 38.35
N ILE A 228 -1.42 -0.93 38.84
CA ILE A 228 -2.20 0.25 38.52
C ILE A 228 -2.48 1.07 39.78
N VAL A 229 -2.03 2.33 39.79
CA VAL A 229 -2.32 3.33 40.84
C VAL A 229 -3.18 4.44 40.23
N PRO A 230 -4.52 4.33 40.28
CA PRO A 230 -5.42 5.21 39.52
C PRO A 230 -5.44 6.67 40.00
N CYS A 231 -5.08 6.94 41.25
CA CYS A 231 -5.09 8.30 41.78
C CYS A 231 -3.91 8.54 42.72
N VAL A 232 -2.89 9.23 42.21
CA VAL A 232 -1.69 9.60 43.00
C VAL A 232 -1.95 10.80 43.92
N ASN A 233 -2.86 11.70 43.55
CA ASN A 233 -3.25 12.88 44.33
C ASN A 233 -4.72 12.85 44.80
N PRO A 234 -5.11 11.96 45.74
CA PRO A 234 -6.49 11.90 46.24
C PRO A 234 -7.01 13.24 46.77
N ASP A 235 -6.20 13.98 47.50
CA ASP A 235 -6.64 15.17 48.23
C ASP A 235 -6.90 16.34 47.30
N GLY A 236 -6.00 16.58 46.34
CA GLY A 236 -6.21 17.58 45.30
C GLY A 236 -7.43 17.23 44.45
N TYR A 237 -7.63 15.94 44.13
CA TYR A 237 -8.75 15.50 43.30
C TYR A 237 -10.10 15.71 43.99
N VAL A 238 -10.20 15.36 45.28
CA VAL A 238 -11.40 15.62 46.09
C VAL A 238 -11.64 17.11 46.30
N TYR A 239 -10.58 17.93 46.45
CA TYR A 239 -10.73 19.38 46.52
C TYR A 239 -11.39 19.95 45.26
N ASN A 240 -10.95 19.50 44.09
CA ASN A 240 -11.52 19.86 42.79
C ASN A 240 -13.00 19.42 42.67
N GLN A 241 -13.32 18.20 43.11
CA GLN A 241 -14.69 17.66 43.18
C GLN A 241 -15.63 18.50 44.05
N THR A 242 -15.17 18.90 45.22
CA THR A 242 -15.99 19.59 46.21
C THR A 242 -16.16 21.08 45.91
N THR A 243 -15.16 21.71 45.29
CA THR A 243 -15.19 23.16 45.00
C THR A 243 -15.73 23.49 43.62
N THR A 244 -15.68 22.55 42.66
CA THR A 244 -16.10 22.75 41.25
C THR A 244 -16.64 21.46 40.65
N PRO A 245 -17.76 20.91 41.14
CA PRO A 245 -18.26 19.63 40.67
C PRO A 245 -18.53 19.64 39.16
N SER A 246 -19.19 20.66 38.61
CA SER A 246 -19.61 20.62 37.19
C SER A 246 -18.52 20.91 36.15
N SER A 247 -17.37 21.46 36.55
CA SER A 247 -16.24 21.78 35.66
C SER A 247 -14.93 21.16 36.10
N GLY A 248 -14.95 20.41 37.20
CA GLY A 248 -13.80 19.70 37.72
C GLY A 248 -12.78 20.52 38.48
N GLY A 249 -12.59 21.80 38.16
CA GLY A 249 -11.71 22.72 38.90
C GLY A 249 -10.27 22.74 38.41
N MET A 250 -9.57 23.84 38.66
CA MET A 250 -8.22 24.08 38.14
C MET A 250 -7.10 23.77 39.16
N TRP A 251 -7.43 23.21 40.32
CA TRP A 251 -6.42 22.87 41.32
C TRP A 251 -5.52 21.74 40.81
N ARG A 252 -4.21 21.96 40.85
CA ARG A 252 -3.19 21.02 40.34
C ARG A 252 -2.55 20.19 41.44
N LYS A 253 -2.05 20.87 42.47
CA LYS A 253 -1.13 20.36 43.51
C LYS A 253 -1.82 19.41 44.52
N ASN A 254 -1.10 18.87 45.49
CA ASN A 254 -1.73 18.29 46.68
C ASN A 254 -2.31 19.39 47.60
N ARG A 255 -2.68 19.05 48.84
CA ARG A 255 -3.35 19.96 49.79
C ARG A 255 -2.52 20.39 50.99
N ARG A 256 -1.18 20.27 50.94
CA ARG A 256 -0.29 20.69 52.04
C ARG A 256 -0.47 22.17 52.40
N VAL A 257 -0.64 22.46 53.69
CA VAL A 257 -0.48 23.83 54.20
C VAL A 257 1.01 24.12 54.33
N ASN A 258 1.51 25.07 53.53
CA ASN A 258 2.91 25.47 53.54
C ASN A 258 3.17 26.58 54.57
N SER A 259 4.43 26.79 54.92
CA SER A 259 4.85 27.97 55.70
C SER A 259 4.43 29.25 54.96
N GLY A 260 3.75 30.16 55.66
CA GLY A 260 3.14 31.36 55.05
C GLY A 260 1.69 31.18 54.58
N GLY A 261 1.09 29.99 54.74
CA GLY A 261 -0.35 29.77 54.57
C GLY A 261 -0.81 29.49 53.13
N SER A 262 0.11 29.38 52.17
CA SER A 262 -0.22 28.86 50.83
C SER A 262 -0.51 27.36 50.88
N TYR A 263 -1.16 26.84 49.84
CA TYR A 263 -1.53 25.43 49.76
C TYR A 263 -0.82 24.71 48.61
N GLY A 264 -0.46 23.45 48.87
CA GLY A 264 -0.05 22.44 47.90
C GLY A 264 1.43 22.48 47.51
N VAL A 265 1.93 21.29 47.20
CA VAL A 265 3.19 20.99 46.51
C VAL A 265 2.85 20.28 45.20
N ASP A 266 3.57 20.62 44.12
CA ASP A 266 3.46 19.92 42.85
C ASP A 266 4.11 18.53 43.00
N LEU A 267 3.26 17.50 42.95
CA LEU A 267 3.69 16.12 43.14
C LEU A 267 4.64 15.65 42.04
N ASN A 268 4.52 16.18 40.82
CA ASN A 268 5.43 15.88 39.71
C ASN A 268 6.62 16.87 39.63
N ARG A 269 6.94 17.53 40.75
CA ARG A 269 8.21 18.24 41.00
C ARG A 269 8.90 17.78 42.29
N ASN A 270 8.35 16.76 42.97
CA ASN A 270 8.79 16.31 44.29
C ASN A 270 9.61 15.01 44.27
N TYR A 271 9.90 14.43 43.10
CA TYR A 271 10.78 13.25 43.00
C TYR A 271 12.26 13.64 43.14
N GLY A 272 13.10 12.69 43.58
CA GLY A 272 14.47 12.96 44.02
C GLY A 272 15.54 13.09 42.95
N TYR A 273 15.27 12.72 41.69
CA TYR A 273 16.29 12.86 40.64
C TYR A 273 16.27 14.29 40.09
N LYS A 274 17.42 14.98 40.20
CA LYS A 274 17.56 16.39 39.81
C LYS A 274 16.49 17.28 40.45
N TRP A 275 16.09 16.92 41.67
CA TRP A 275 15.16 17.71 42.47
C TRP A 275 15.75 19.09 42.72
N GLY A 276 15.02 20.12 42.31
CA GLY A 276 15.45 21.50 42.47
C GLY A 276 16.82 21.82 41.88
N TYR A 277 17.19 21.15 40.78
CA TYR A 277 18.47 21.33 40.07
C TYR A 277 18.82 22.80 39.81
N ASP A 278 17.84 23.56 39.34
CA ASP A 278 17.85 25.01 39.25
C ASP A 278 16.43 25.56 39.56
N ASN A 279 16.19 26.85 39.33
CA ASN A 279 14.86 27.47 39.45
C ASN A 279 14.08 27.50 38.13
N SER A 280 14.53 26.73 37.13
CA SER A 280 13.92 26.63 35.80
C SER A 280 13.34 25.23 35.62
N GLY A 281 12.02 25.12 35.81
CA GLY A 281 11.28 23.85 35.67
C GLY A 281 10.68 23.31 36.97
N SER A 282 10.95 23.97 38.09
CA SER A 282 10.17 23.91 39.32
C SER A 282 10.41 25.18 40.12
N SER A 283 9.60 25.50 41.12
CA SER A 283 9.75 26.72 41.92
C SER A 283 10.10 26.41 43.38
N PRO A 284 10.97 27.22 44.05
CA PRO A 284 11.16 27.16 45.50
C PRO A 284 10.08 27.96 46.26
N THR A 285 9.21 28.70 45.58
CA THR A 285 8.23 29.59 46.18
C THR A 285 6.95 28.84 46.53
N ALA A 286 6.55 28.81 47.80
CA ALA A 286 5.43 27.99 48.28
C ALA A 286 4.05 28.33 47.66
N SER A 287 3.86 29.53 47.12
CA SER A 287 2.63 29.93 46.42
C SER A 287 2.58 29.48 44.96
N SER A 288 3.68 28.99 44.41
CA SER A 288 3.80 28.58 43.01
C SER A 288 3.01 27.32 42.71
N ASP A 289 2.44 27.23 41.51
CA ASP A 289 1.80 26.02 41.01
C ASP A 289 2.80 24.90 40.69
N THR A 290 4.08 25.25 40.49
CA THR A 290 5.19 24.30 40.29
C THR A 290 6.10 24.18 41.53
N TYR A 291 5.57 24.53 42.71
CA TYR A 291 6.32 24.46 43.98
C TYR A 291 6.81 23.04 44.25
N ARG A 292 8.14 22.87 44.35
CA ARG A 292 8.82 21.57 44.46
C ARG A 292 8.77 20.89 45.84
N GLY A 293 8.27 21.58 46.85
CA GLY A 293 8.30 21.14 48.25
C GLY A 293 9.56 21.59 48.99
N THR A 294 9.68 21.18 50.26
CA THR A 294 10.82 21.56 51.13
C THR A 294 12.04 20.65 50.97
N ALA A 295 11.82 19.44 50.47
CA ALA A 295 12.83 18.46 50.11
C ALA A 295 12.24 17.50 49.06
N ALA A 296 13.09 16.76 48.37
CA ALA A 296 12.65 15.61 47.58
C ALA A 296 11.87 14.63 48.47
N PHE A 297 10.75 14.12 47.97
CA PHE A 297 9.84 13.19 48.66
C PHE A 297 9.27 13.77 49.97
N SER A 298 9.16 15.09 50.11
CA SER A 298 8.50 15.71 51.26
C SER A 298 7.00 15.41 51.34
N GLU A 299 6.39 15.04 50.21
CA GLU A 299 4.96 14.76 50.15
C GLU A 299 4.67 13.28 50.40
N PRO A 300 3.73 12.94 51.30
CA PRO A 300 3.42 11.55 51.63
C PRO A 300 2.97 10.74 50.41
N GLU A 301 2.30 11.37 49.45
CA GLU A 301 1.90 10.75 48.20
C GLU A 301 3.13 10.26 47.39
N ILE A 302 4.17 11.09 47.28
CA ILE A 302 5.36 10.77 46.49
C ILE A 302 6.34 9.91 47.27
N ALA A 303 6.42 10.07 48.59
CA ALA A 303 7.14 9.13 49.44
C ALA A 303 6.55 7.70 49.33
N THR A 304 5.23 7.59 49.22
CA THR A 304 4.53 6.32 49.00
C THR A 304 4.85 5.74 47.62
N MET A 305 4.72 6.53 46.54
CA MET A 305 5.08 6.08 45.18
C MET A 305 6.55 5.66 45.07
N ARG A 306 7.46 6.38 45.74
CA ARG A 306 8.87 6.02 45.84
C ARG A 306 9.06 4.65 46.46
N ASN A 307 8.48 4.41 47.63
CA ASN A 307 8.61 3.14 48.34
C ASN A 307 8.05 1.98 47.51
N PHE A 308 6.90 2.21 46.87
CA PHE A 308 6.30 1.26 45.95
C PHE A 308 7.26 0.89 44.81
N MET A 309 7.81 1.87 44.09
CA MET A 309 8.76 1.60 43.01
C MET A 309 10.10 1.00 43.47
N ILE A 310 10.49 1.14 44.74
CA ILE A 310 11.67 0.47 45.33
C ILE A 310 11.40 -1.00 45.65
N GLN A 311 10.16 -1.32 46.04
CA GLN A 311 9.75 -2.67 46.45
C GLN A 311 9.42 -3.60 45.27
N HIS A 312 9.41 -3.06 44.06
CA HIS A 312 8.92 -3.72 42.84
C HIS A 312 9.99 -3.75 41.75
N GLN A 313 9.88 -4.68 40.80
CA GLN A 313 10.83 -4.90 39.72
C GLN A 313 10.34 -4.32 38.38
N PHE A 314 9.68 -3.16 38.44
CA PHE A 314 9.20 -2.41 37.27
C PHE A 314 10.24 -2.26 36.16
N VAL A 315 9.78 -2.56 34.94
CA VAL A 315 10.55 -2.43 33.70
C VAL A 315 10.26 -1.12 33.01
N THR A 316 8.99 -0.74 33.00
CA THR A 316 8.41 0.38 32.26
C THR A 316 7.36 1.08 33.12
N ALA A 317 7.02 2.31 32.76
CA ALA A 317 5.91 3.02 33.36
C ALA A 317 5.18 3.94 32.37
N LEU A 318 3.87 4.11 32.56
CA LEU A 318 3.09 5.20 31.98
C LEU A 318 2.54 6.07 33.10
N ASN A 319 2.89 7.36 33.05
CA ASN A 319 2.39 8.39 33.96
C ASN A 319 1.39 9.25 33.18
N PHE A 320 0.09 9.02 33.34
CA PHE A 320 -0.93 9.68 32.52
C PHE A 320 -1.23 11.10 33.02
N HIS A 321 -1.11 12.07 32.12
CA HIS A 321 -1.32 13.50 32.32
C HIS A 321 -2.24 14.09 31.23
N ALA A 322 -2.55 15.38 31.36
CA ALA A 322 -3.20 16.15 30.30
C ALA A 322 -2.71 17.63 30.34
N TYR A 323 -2.53 18.31 29.21
CA TYR A 323 -2.91 17.96 27.83
C TYR A 323 -1.82 18.39 26.85
N GLN A 324 -1.70 17.72 25.71
CA GLN A 324 -0.92 18.20 24.55
C GLN A 324 -1.07 17.31 23.30
N ASN A 325 -1.57 16.09 23.42
CA ASN A 325 -1.37 15.00 22.47
C ASN A 325 0.13 14.74 22.25
N ALA A 326 0.82 14.49 23.37
CA ALA A 326 2.25 14.23 23.38
C ALA A 326 2.59 13.00 24.24
N VAL A 327 3.74 12.38 23.98
CA VAL A 327 4.37 11.40 24.85
C VAL A 327 5.76 11.91 25.21
N LEU A 328 5.95 12.18 26.50
CA LEU A 328 7.20 12.67 27.06
C LEU A 328 8.12 11.52 27.46
N TYR A 329 9.44 11.77 27.34
CA TYR A 329 10.51 10.88 27.79
C TYR A 329 11.66 11.67 28.45
N PRO A 330 12.45 11.04 29.34
CA PRO A 330 13.56 11.71 30.03
C PRO A 330 14.74 12.08 29.10
N ASN A 331 15.59 13.04 29.43
CA ASN A 331 15.50 13.90 30.61
C ASN A 331 14.66 15.15 30.35
N ASP A 332 13.82 15.51 31.32
CA ASP A 332 13.00 16.71 31.29
C ASP A 332 13.69 17.92 31.97
N TYR A 333 14.63 17.70 32.89
CA TYR A 333 15.30 18.78 33.65
C TYR A 333 16.30 19.62 32.83
N GLU A 334 16.69 19.17 31.64
CA GLU A 334 17.75 19.79 30.82
C GLU A 334 17.37 19.97 29.35
N SER A 335 17.93 21.01 28.73
CA SER A 335 17.87 21.24 27.29
C SER A 335 19.15 21.95 26.83
N PRO A 336 19.90 21.44 25.83
CA PRO A 336 19.59 20.25 25.03
C PRO A 336 19.61 18.95 25.87
N ASN A 337 18.78 17.98 25.50
CA ASN A 337 18.68 16.70 26.20
C ASN A 337 19.96 15.87 25.95
N THR A 338 20.71 15.56 27.00
CA THR A 338 21.98 14.82 26.93
C THR A 338 21.87 13.36 27.39
N ASN A 339 20.65 12.83 27.53
CA ASN A 339 20.42 11.45 27.92
C ASN A 339 21.15 10.49 26.93
N PRO A 340 22.07 9.63 27.40
CA PRO A 340 22.81 8.71 26.53
C PRO A 340 21.91 7.66 25.85
N GLU A 341 20.72 7.41 26.38
CA GLU A 341 19.71 6.49 25.84
C GLU A 341 18.63 7.23 25.02
N LEU A 342 18.83 8.51 24.67
CA LEU A 342 17.88 9.30 23.88
C LEU A 342 17.45 8.61 22.57
N PRO A 343 18.34 8.01 21.75
CA PRO A 343 17.91 7.30 20.53
C PRO A 343 16.97 6.12 20.82
N PHE A 344 17.15 5.46 21.97
CA PHE A 344 16.27 4.38 22.43
C PHE A 344 14.89 4.93 22.80
N PHE A 345 14.82 5.97 23.63
CA PHE A 345 13.55 6.63 23.99
C PHE A 345 12.79 7.15 22.77
N GLN A 346 13.49 7.75 21.81
CA GLN A 346 12.89 8.19 20.54
C GLN A 346 12.29 7.03 19.75
N SER A 347 13.03 5.91 19.63
CA SER A 347 12.55 4.72 18.93
C SER A 347 11.31 4.11 19.59
N VAL A 348 11.30 4.02 20.92
CA VAL A 348 10.15 3.54 21.71
C VAL A 348 8.96 4.49 21.53
N ALA A 349 9.15 5.79 21.71
CA ALA A 349 8.08 6.77 21.61
C ALA A 349 7.47 6.82 20.20
N THR A 350 8.29 6.74 19.15
CA THR A 350 7.80 6.63 17.75
C THR A 350 6.94 5.38 17.57
N TYR A 351 7.34 4.25 18.15
CA TYR A 351 6.53 3.03 18.09
C TYR A 351 5.22 3.17 18.87
N LEU A 352 5.26 3.74 20.07
CA LEU A 352 4.08 3.96 20.92
C LEU A 352 3.03 4.88 20.25
N THR A 353 3.46 5.91 19.52
CA THR A 353 2.55 6.94 18.97
C THR A 353 2.13 6.72 17.52
N ALA A 354 2.50 5.60 16.90
CA ALA A 354 2.30 5.37 15.47
C ALA A 354 0.83 5.46 15.01
N GLU A 355 -0.15 5.10 15.85
CA GLU A 355 -1.57 5.11 15.51
C GLU A 355 -2.28 6.41 15.87
N ASN A 356 -1.88 7.06 16.97
CA ASN A 356 -2.55 8.28 17.45
C ASN A 356 -1.87 9.58 17.00
N GLY A 357 -0.65 9.49 16.47
CA GLY A 357 0.10 10.63 15.96
C GLY A 357 0.52 11.63 17.05
N PHE A 358 0.59 11.20 18.31
CA PHE A 358 1.05 12.06 19.40
C PHE A 358 2.49 12.52 19.13
N THR A 359 2.75 13.79 19.43
CA THR A 359 4.10 14.35 19.35
C THR A 359 5.01 13.69 20.39
N ILE A 360 6.29 13.54 20.08
CA ILE A 360 7.26 12.88 20.97
C ILE A 360 8.40 13.85 21.28
N GLY A 361 8.91 13.84 22.51
CA GLY A 361 9.98 14.73 22.94
C GLY A 361 10.15 14.73 24.45
N ASN A 362 11.19 15.38 24.97
CA ASN A 362 11.18 15.77 26.39
C ASN A 362 10.28 16.99 26.61
N SER A 363 10.06 17.38 27.87
CA SER A 363 9.15 18.47 28.23
C SER A 363 9.46 19.79 27.51
N GLN A 364 10.73 20.11 27.26
CA GLN A 364 11.11 21.32 26.54
C GLN A 364 10.67 21.29 25.06
N GLN A 365 10.69 20.11 24.43
CA GLN A 365 10.32 19.91 23.02
C GLN A 365 8.80 19.85 22.82
N THR A 366 8.07 19.31 23.79
CA THR A 366 6.61 19.07 23.67
C THR A 366 5.77 20.15 24.36
N LEU A 367 6.24 20.68 25.50
CA LEU A 367 5.52 21.62 26.36
C LEU A 367 6.18 23.01 26.45
N ASN A 368 7.36 23.20 25.87
CA ASN A 368 8.15 24.45 25.85
C ASN A 368 8.81 24.87 27.18
N TYR A 369 8.89 23.99 28.18
CA TYR A 369 9.61 24.26 29.44
C TYR A 369 10.25 22.99 30.02
N LYS A 370 11.25 23.16 30.90
CA LYS A 370 11.95 22.07 31.61
C LYS A 370 11.17 21.59 32.84
N ILE A 371 11.43 20.38 33.34
CA ILE A 371 10.84 19.85 34.57
C ILE A 371 11.93 19.34 35.51
N ASN A 372 11.99 19.86 36.74
CA ASN A 372 12.92 19.35 37.77
C ASN A 372 12.16 18.45 38.75
N GLY A 373 12.74 17.32 39.15
CA GLY A 373 12.12 16.41 40.12
C GLY A 373 10.84 15.73 39.61
N GLY A 374 10.77 15.44 38.32
CA GLY A 374 9.66 14.72 37.68
C GLY A 374 9.76 13.20 37.85
N SER A 375 8.64 12.51 37.64
CA SER A 375 8.53 11.04 37.74
C SER A 375 9.36 10.30 36.70
N ASN A 376 9.29 10.68 35.42
CA ASN A 376 10.05 10.07 34.32
C ASN A 376 11.56 10.11 34.56
N ASP A 377 12.06 11.27 34.96
CA ASP A 377 13.48 11.50 35.25
C ASP A 377 13.96 10.64 36.43
N TRP A 378 13.14 10.47 37.47
CA TRP A 378 13.47 9.59 38.59
C TRP A 378 13.35 8.11 38.24
N GLN A 379 12.35 7.73 37.43
CA GLN A 379 12.18 6.37 36.92
C GLN A 379 13.42 5.90 36.14
N TRP A 380 13.98 6.75 35.29
CA TRP A 380 15.19 6.43 34.53
C TRP A 380 16.51 6.67 35.30
N GLY A 381 16.64 7.80 35.97
CA GLY A 381 17.92 8.30 36.49
C GLY A 381 18.34 7.73 37.85
N GLU A 382 17.39 7.34 38.71
CA GLU A 382 17.71 6.67 39.99
C GLU A 382 17.83 5.16 39.78
N VAL A 383 19.03 4.63 39.98
CA VAL A 383 19.35 3.20 39.77
C VAL A 383 20.08 2.55 40.95
N VAL A 384 20.31 3.30 42.05
CA VAL A 384 20.94 2.77 43.27
C VAL A 384 19.88 2.19 44.18
N ALA A 385 18.77 2.90 44.38
CA ALA A 385 17.70 2.49 45.28
C ALA A 385 16.68 1.53 44.65
N LYS A 386 16.61 1.48 43.32
CA LYS A 386 15.64 0.68 42.55
C LYS A 386 16.21 0.31 41.20
N ASN A 387 15.54 -0.58 40.49
CA ASN A 387 15.85 -0.84 39.09
C ASN A 387 15.58 0.40 38.21
N LYS A 388 16.29 0.46 37.08
CA LYS A 388 15.98 1.42 36.02
C LYS A 388 14.60 1.10 35.46
N ILE A 389 13.72 2.11 35.42
CA ILE A 389 12.37 2.02 34.87
C ILE A 389 12.33 2.92 33.63
N TYR A 390 11.92 2.38 32.50
CA TYR A 390 11.72 3.13 31.26
C TYR A 390 10.33 3.78 31.29
N GLY A 391 10.27 4.97 31.89
CA GLY A 391 9.04 5.76 32.05
C GLY A 391 8.73 6.65 30.85
N PHE A 392 7.45 6.73 30.51
CA PHE A 392 6.89 7.67 29.53
C PHE A 392 5.68 8.38 30.12
N LEU A 393 5.41 9.61 29.68
CA LEU A 393 4.32 10.44 30.19
C LEU A 393 3.43 10.89 29.02
N PRO A 394 2.27 10.23 28.81
CA PRO A 394 1.29 10.70 27.84
C PRO A 394 0.51 11.93 28.35
N GLU A 395 0.48 12.98 27.55
CA GLU A 395 -0.34 14.18 27.73
C GLU A 395 -1.61 14.06 26.86
N ILE A 396 -2.69 13.52 27.44
CA ILE A 396 -3.90 13.14 26.70
C ILE A 396 -4.76 14.36 26.40
N GLY A 397 -5.17 14.50 25.14
CA GLY A 397 -6.05 15.59 24.70
C GLY A 397 -5.27 16.76 24.12
N SER A 398 -5.90 17.49 23.21
CA SER A 398 -5.30 18.67 22.58
C SER A 398 -5.49 19.93 23.43
N THR A 399 -4.85 21.03 23.02
CA THR A 399 -5.12 22.38 23.57
C THR A 399 -6.60 22.79 23.50
N SER A 400 -7.36 22.23 22.55
CA SER A 400 -8.80 22.50 22.44
C SER A 400 -9.65 21.66 23.41
N ASP A 401 -9.14 20.51 23.84
CA ASP A 401 -9.78 19.70 24.87
C ASP A 401 -9.42 20.23 26.28
N GLY A 402 -8.19 20.73 26.46
CA GLY A 402 -7.71 21.30 27.71
C GLY A 402 -7.64 20.27 28.84
N PHE A 403 -7.62 20.75 30.10
CA PHE A 403 -7.53 19.88 31.28
C PHE A 403 -8.81 19.08 31.56
N TRP A 404 -9.96 19.63 31.15
CA TRP A 404 -11.27 19.02 31.33
C TRP A 404 -11.95 18.81 29.97
N PRO A 405 -11.54 17.81 29.17
CA PRO A 405 -12.22 17.50 27.92
C PRO A 405 -13.73 17.27 28.12
N ALA A 406 -14.55 17.72 27.17
CA ALA A 406 -16.00 17.51 27.18
C ALA A 406 -16.36 16.02 27.24
N SER A 407 -17.53 15.67 27.78
CA SER A 407 -17.90 14.26 28.00
C SER A 407 -17.95 13.45 26.69
N SER A 408 -18.36 14.10 25.59
CA SER A 408 -18.35 13.54 24.23
C SER A 408 -16.94 13.26 23.67
N ARG A 409 -15.89 13.85 24.25
CA ARG A 409 -14.49 13.66 23.87
C ARG A 409 -13.80 12.55 24.65
N ILE A 410 -14.30 12.19 25.83
CA ILE A 410 -13.70 11.16 26.70
C ILE A 410 -13.49 9.85 25.96
N LEU A 411 -14.56 9.28 25.39
CA LEU A 411 -14.49 7.98 24.74
C LEU A 411 -13.56 7.98 23.50
N PRO A 412 -13.63 8.96 22.57
CA PRO A 412 -12.65 9.08 21.50
C PRO A 412 -11.19 9.17 21.98
N LEU A 413 -10.92 9.90 23.06
CA LEU A 413 -9.58 10.03 23.62
C LEU A 413 -9.11 8.69 24.22
N CYS A 414 -9.94 8.00 25.00
CA CYS A 414 -9.63 6.67 25.53
C CYS A 414 -9.34 5.67 24.40
N ASN A 415 -10.15 5.67 23.34
CA ASN A 415 -9.93 4.81 22.17
C ASN A 415 -8.59 5.08 21.49
N SER A 416 -8.16 6.35 21.41
CA SER A 416 -6.88 6.70 20.78
C SER A 416 -5.66 6.23 21.56
N MET A 417 -5.83 5.81 22.81
CA MET A 417 -4.73 5.35 23.68
C MET A 417 -4.55 3.84 23.69
N ILE A 418 -5.56 3.04 23.30
CA ILE A 418 -5.52 1.57 23.42
C ILE A 418 -4.29 0.95 22.76
N GLU A 419 -3.95 1.33 21.53
CA GLU A 419 -2.77 0.75 20.88
C GLU A 419 -1.47 1.18 21.55
N LEU A 420 -1.38 2.40 22.07
CA LEU A 420 -0.23 2.85 22.85
C LEU A 420 -0.06 2.00 24.12
N ASP A 421 -1.15 1.77 24.86
CA ASP A 421 -1.14 0.97 26.09
C ASP A 421 -0.78 -0.49 25.83
N ARG A 422 -1.38 -1.11 24.79
CA ARG A 422 -1.05 -2.48 24.34
C ARG A 422 0.41 -2.59 23.90
N LYS A 423 0.94 -1.58 23.22
CA LYS A 423 2.35 -1.53 22.83
C LYS A 423 3.27 -1.39 24.01
N MET A 424 2.90 -0.60 25.03
CA MET A 424 3.66 -0.53 26.26
C MET A 424 3.73 -1.91 26.93
N LEU A 425 2.64 -2.66 26.98
CA LEU A 425 2.66 -4.04 27.46
C LEU A 425 3.64 -4.93 26.67
N ARG A 426 3.60 -4.88 25.32
CA ARG A 426 4.55 -5.63 24.46
C ARG A 426 6.01 -5.29 24.78
N ILE A 427 6.29 -4.01 25.04
CA ILE A 427 7.62 -3.49 25.40
C ILE A 427 8.06 -4.00 26.78
N SER A 428 7.12 -4.03 27.72
CA SER A 428 7.38 -4.37 29.13
C SER A 428 7.78 -5.83 29.29
N THR A 429 7.19 -6.72 28.50
CA THR A 429 7.42 -8.17 28.57
C THR A 429 8.33 -8.72 27.47
N ASN A 430 8.68 -10.01 27.58
CA ASN A 430 9.38 -10.77 26.55
C ASN A 430 8.39 -11.10 25.41
N TYR A 431 8.23 -10.18 24.46
CA TYR A 431 7.31 -10.38 23.35
C TYR A 431 8.03 -10.44 22.00
N GLY A 432 7.79 -11.50 21.23
CA GLY A 432 8.30 -11.65 19.88
C GLY A 432 7.27 -12.22 18.94
N ARG A 433 7.32 -11.83 17.66
CA ARG A 433 6.38 -12.28 16.64
C ARG A 433 7.11 -12.78 15.41
N ALA A 434 6.67 -13.92 14.89
CA ALA A 434 7.07 -14.41 13.59
C ALA A 434 5.98 -14.08 12.56
N THR A 435 6.25 -13.13 11.66
CA THR A 435 5.31 -12.78 10.60
C THR A 435 5.66 -13.57 9.34
N PRO A 436 4.78 -14.41 8.79
CA PRO A 436 5.04 -15.14 7.54
C PRO A 436 5.44 -14.20 6.40
N THR A 437 6.39 -14.63 5.57
CA THR A 437 6.89 -13.88 4.41
C THR A 437 7.08 -14.80 3.20
N GLY A 438 7.29 -14.21 2.02
CA GLY A 438 7.53 -14.96 0.79
C GLY A 438 6.27 -15.54 0.16
N SER A 439 6.45 -16.49 -0.76
CA SER A 439 5.32 -17.11 -1.47
C SER A 439 4.51 -17.99 -0.54
N THR A 440 3.19 -17.88 -0.62
CA THR A 440 2.27 -18.85 -0.01
C THR A 440 2.21 -20.14 -0.80
N VAL A 441 2.86 -20.26 -1.96
CA VAL A 441 2.91 -21.48 -2.76
C VAL A 441 4.23 -22.21 -2.55
N VAL A 442 4.16 -23.50 -2.24
CA VAL A 442 5.33 -24.35 -2.02
C VAL A 442 5.34 -25.53 -2.99
N ARG A 443 6.55 -25.91 -3.40
CA ARG A 443 6.84 -27.02 -4.32
C ARG A 443 7.70 -28.06 -3.58
N PRO A 444 7.78 -29.31 -4.06
CA PRO A 444 8.62 -30.35 -3.45
C PRO A 444 10.07 -29.92 -3.19
N THR A 445 10.60 -29.05 -4.04
CA THR A 445 11.99 -28.54 -3.99
C THR A 445 12.16 -27.30 -3.10
N SER A 446 11.08 -26.71 -2.58
CA SER A 446 11.10 -25.51 -1.72
C SER A 446 10.05 -25.61 -0.60
N THR A 447 10.28 -26.52 0.33
CA THR A 447 9.42 -26.78 1.50
C THR A 447 9.95 -26.03 2.74
N VAL A 448 9.78 -24.72 2.74
CA VAL A 448 10.12 -23.86 3.89
C VAL A 448 8.97 -22.94 4.26
N VAL A 449 8.72 -22.79 5.56
CA VAL A 449 7.91 -21.69 6.09
C VAL A 449 8.85 -20.51 6.28
N ARG A 450 8.76 -19.50 5.41
CA ARG A 450 9.54 -18.26 5.53
C ARG A 450 8.81 -17.26 6.41
N TYR A 451 9.54 -16.54 7.24
CA TYR A 451 8.99 -15.53 8.12
C TYR A 451 10.04 -14.46 8.45
N ARG A 452 9.57 -13.36 9.02
CA ARG A 452 10.39 -12.33 9.66
C ARG A 452 10.09 -12.36 11.14
N PHE A 453 11.08 -12.73 11.94
CA PHE A 453 11.00 -12.65 13.40
C PHE A 453 11.24 -11.21 13.83
N GLN A 454 10.48 -10.70 14.80
CA GLN A 454 10.66 -9.37 15.36
C GLN A 454 10.55 -9.42 16.88
N ASN A 455 11.51 -8.80 17.58
CA ASN A 455 11.44 -8.59 19.02
C ASN A 455 10.71 -7.28 19.34
N PHE A 456 9.86 -7.28 20.36
CA PHE A 456 9.18 -6.09 20.88
C PHE A 456 9.49 -5.80 22.34
N GLY A 457 10.10 -6.74 23.07
CA GLY A 457 10.47 -6.54 24.47
C GLY A 457 11.76 -5.75 24.64
N ILE A 458 11.85 -4.96 25.71
CA ILE A 458 13.08 -4.22 26.05
C ILE A 458 14.03 -5.02 26.95
N LYS A 459 13.50 -5.99 27.70
CA LYS A 459 14.34 -6.93 28.43
C LYS A 459 14.97 -7.92 27.46
N PRO A 460 16.29 -8.16 27.55
CA PRO A 460 16.92 -9.25 26.82
C PRO A 460 16.25 -10.58 27.18
N ALA A 461 15.82 -11.32 26.16
CA ALA A 461 15.16 -12.61 26.32
C ALA A 461 15.68 -13.62 25.29
N SER A 462 15.46 -14.90 25.58
CA SER A 462 15.62 -15.99 24.62
C SER A 462 14.24 -16.43 24.16
N LEU A 463 13.93 -16.18 22.90
CA LEU A 463 12.62 -16.48 22.30
C LEU A 463 12.78 -17.67 21.35
N THR A 464 11.99 -18.72 21.54
CA THR A 464 12.06 -19.94 20.70
C THR A 464 10.81 -20.06 19.85
N LEU A 465 10.99 -20.03 18.52
CA LEU A 465 9.94 -20.28 17.55
C LEU A 465 9.94 -21.76 17.14
N THR A 466 8.77 -22.36 17.16
CA THR A 466 8.50 -23.70 16.62
C THR A 466 7.42 -23.62 15.53
N ALA A 467 7.46 -24.56 14.59
CA ALA A 467 6.38 -24.75 13.62
C ALA A 467 5.82 -26.16 13.81
N VAL A 468 4.51 -26.25 14.06
CA VAL A 468 3.80 -27.51 14.22
C VAL A 468 2.91 -27.71 12.99
N PRO A 469 3.07 -28.80 12.22
CA PRO A 469 2.24 -29.04 11.07
C PRO A 469 0.81 -29.38 11.51
N LEU A 470 -0.17 -28.75 10.90
CA LEU A 470 -1.59 -29.06 11.09
C LEU A 470 -2.14 -29.90 9.92
N SER A 471 -1.37 -30.06 8.85
CA SER A 471 -1.71 -30.90 7.69
C SER A 471 -1.05 -32.27 7.80
N SER A 472 -1.83 -33.33 7.58
CA SER A 472 -1.35 -34.73 7.59
C SER A 472 -0.40 -35.07 6.43
N TYR A 473 -0.33 -34.21 5.42
CA TYR A 473 0.58 -34.35 4.29
C TYR A 473 2.01 -33.88 4.58
N VAL A 474 2.22 -33.18 5.70
CA VAL A 474 3.55 -32.77 6.14
C VAL A 474 4.15 -33.93 6.97
N THR A 475 5.22 -34.52 6.47
CA THR A 475 5.82 -35.74 7.05
C THR A 475 6.89 -35.44 8.10
N SER A 476 7.51 -34.26 8.05
CA SER A 476 8.44 -33.78 9.08
C SER A 476 8.57 -32.25 9.03
N VAL A 477 9.00 -31.65 10.15
CA VAL A 477 9.31 -30.22 10.25
C VAL A 477 10.69 -30.06 10.88
N GLY A 478 11.42 -29.03 10.44
CA GLY A 478 12.75 -28.70 10.92
C GLY A 478 12.77 -28.28 12.39
N PRO A 479 13.97 -28.18 12.99
CA PRO A 479 14.10 -27.91 14.41
C PRO A 479 13.63 -26.49 14.78
N PRO A 480 13.29 -26.26 16.07
CA PRO A 480 13.02 -24.93 16.61
C PRO A 480 14.13 -23.92 16.31
N LYS A 481 13.75 -22.64 16.16
CA LYS A 481 14.68 -21.51 16.01
C LYS A 481 14.69 -20.67 17.27
N THR A 482 15.87 -20.32 17.76
CA THR A 482 16.03 -19.54 19.00
C THR A 482 16.69 -18.21 18.71
N TYR A 483 16.12 -17.14 19.25
CA TYR A 483 16.55 -15.77 19.09
C TYR A 483 16.95 -15.20 20.44
N THR A 484 18.20 -14.78 20.58
CA THR A 484 18.77 -14.24 21.81
C THR A 484 19.38 -12.87 21.57
N GLY A 485 19.19 -11.94 22.50
CA GLY A 485 19.87 -10.63 22.46
C GLY A 485 19.45 -9.73 21.29
N LEU A 486 18.23 -9.90 20.77
CA LEU A 486 17.67 -8.98 19.80
C LEU A 486 17.30 -7.66 20.48
N SER A 487 17.75 -6.54 19.91
CA SER A 487 17.31 -5.22 20.35
C SER A 487 15.81 -5.03 20.12
N LEU A 488 15.21 -4.08 20.83
CA LEU A 488 13.83 -3.67 20.63
C LEU A 488 13.55 -3.37 19.14
N LEU A 489 12.45 -3.92 18.60
CA LEU A 489 11.99 -3.80 17.21
C LEU A 489 12.93 -4.39 16.15
N GLN A 490 14.06 -4.99 16.54
CA GLN A 490 14.96 -5.66 15.60
C GLN A 490 14.23 -6.79 14.88
N THR A 491 14.43 -6.87 13.57
CA THR A 491 13.86 -7.92 12.71
C THR A 491 14.93 -8.84 12.15
N VAL A 492 14.60 -10.14 12.03
CA VAL A 492 15.47 -11.17 11.47
C VAL A 492 14.66 -12.01 10.48
N PRO A 493 14.97 -11.99 9.17
CA PRO A 493 14.38 -12.93 8.22
C PRO A 493 14.96 -14.33 8.44
N ASP A 494 14.10 -15.34 8.55
CA ASP A 494 14.51 -16.74 8.69
C ASP A 494 13.43 -17.68 8.11
N SER A 495 13.67 -18.98 8.20
CA SER A 495 12.73 -20.00 7.77
C SER A 495 12.90 -21.30 8.57
N ILE A 496 11.82 -22.09 8.61
CA ILE A 496 11.82 -23.47 9.10
C ILE A 496 11.48 -24.39 7.92
N SER A 497 12.36 -25.34 7.62
CA SER A 497 12.13 -26.35 6.58
C SER A 497 11.08 -27.37 7.02
N PHE A 498 10.44 -28.03 6.07
CA PHE A 498 9.55 -29.17 6.31
C PHE A 498 9.65 -30.15 5.13
N THR A 499 9.03 -31.32 5.23
CA THR A 499 8.91 -32.28 4.13
C THR A 499 7.45 -32.59 3.88
N VAL A 500 7.09 -32.83 2.63
CA VAL A 500 5.73 -33.15 2.18
C VAL A 500 5.72 -34.56 1.60
N ASP A 501 4.65 -35.31 1.82
CA ASP A 501 4.43 -36.60 1.17
C ASP A 501 4.48 -36.44 -0.36
N SER A 502 5.22 -37.34 -1.04
CA SER A 502 5.32 -37.33 -2.50
C SER A 502 3.97 -37.49 -3.21
N ASN A 503 2.96 -38.05 -2.54
CA ASN A 503 1.62 -38.27 -3.06
C ASN A 503 0.66 -37.10 -2.80
N THR A 504 1.12 -36.01 -2.19
CA THR A 504 0.26 -34.84 -1.92
C THR A 504 -0.31 -34.27 -3.22
N PRO A 505 -1.63 -34.12 -3.35
CA PRO A 505 -2.24 -33.51 -4.53
C PRO A 505 -1.90 -32.00 -4.64
N SER A 506 -1.70 -31.51 -5.87
CA SER A 506 -1.59 -30.07 -6.13
C SER A 506 -2.86 -29.34 -5.67
N GLY A 507 -2.71 -28.16 -5.07
CA GLY A 507 -3.79 -27.38 -4.45
C GLY A 507 -4.04 -27.71 -2.98
N THR A 508 -3.34 -28.69 -2.41
CA THR A 508 -3.50 -29.05 -0.98
C THR A 508 -3.01 -27.93 -0.07
N PRO A 509 -3.84 -27.44 0.88
CA PRO A 509 -3.38 -26.53 1.92
C PRO A 509 -2.51 -27.26 2.95
N LEU A 510 -1.35 -26.68 3.22
CA LEU A 510 -0.39 -27.09 4.24
C LEU A 510 -0.38 -26.01 5.34
N ALA A 511 -1.24 -26.21 6.35
CA ALA A 511 -1.32 -25.33 7.50
C ALA A 511 -0.27 -25.67 8.56
N PHE A 512 0.28 -24.65 9.20
CA PHE A 512 1.22 -24.74 10.32
C PHE A 512 0.78 -23.80 11.44
N GLU A 513 0.90 -24.26 12.69
CA GLU A 513 0.89 -23.39 13.86
C GLU A 513 2.33 -22.91 14.12
N LEU A 514 2.55 -21.61 14.06
CA LEU A 514 3.79 -20.97 14.48
C LEU A 514 3.66 -20.59 15.96
N ALA A 515 4.48 -21.21 16.80
CA ALA A 515 4.44 -21.03 18.24
C ALA A 515 5.74 -20.40 18.75
N VAL A 516 5.66 -19.14 19.21
CA VAL A 516 6.77 -18.40 19.85
C VAL A 516 6.66 -18.56 21.36
N ASN A 517 7.61 -19.28 21.95
CA ASN A 517 7.75 -19.44 23.39
C ASN A 517 8.70 -18.36 23.94
N ASN A 518 8.25 -17.60 24.94
CA ASN A 518 9.03 -16.55 25.60
C ASN A 518 9.55 -16.94 27.01
N GLY A 519 9.37 -18.19 27.41
CA GLY A 519 9.71 -18.74 28.72
C GLY A 519 8.57 -18.72 29.74
N MET A 520 7.52 -17.91 29.52
CA MET A 520 6.36 -17.75 30.40
C MET A 520 5.07 -18.21 29.70
N SER A 521 4.89 -17.80 28.44
CA SER A 521 3.74 -18.08 27.60
C SER A 521 4.15 -18.42 26.16
N ILE A 522 3.19 -18.94 25.39
CA ILE A 522 3.38 -19.33 23.98
C ILE A 522 2.40 -18.57 23.10
N ILE A 523 2.92 -17.72 22.23
CA ILE A 523 2.16 -16.99 21.20
C ILE A 523 1.98 -17.92 20.00
N LYS A 524 0.73 -18.15 19.59
CA LYS A 524 0.40 -19.03 18.47
C LYS A 524 -0.27 -18.27 17.34
N ASP A 525 0.30 -18.34 16.15
CA ASP A 525 -0.30 -17.87 14.90
C ASP A 525 -0.41 -19.03 13.91
N THR A 526 -1.27 -18.91 12.90
CA THR A 526 -1.47 -19.95 11.89
C THR A 526 -1.08 -19.43 10.52
N VAL A 527 -0.26 -20.19 9.80
CA VAL A 527 0.11 -19.91 8.41
C VAL A 527 -0.32 -21.07 7.54
N THR A 528 -0.91 -20.77 6.38
CA THR A 528 -1.30 -21.77 5.39
C THR A 528 -0.52 -21.54 4.11
N LEU A 529 0.22 -22.57 3.69
CA LEU A 529 0.89 -22.64 2.40
C LEU A 529 0.07 -23.53 1.46
N ASN A 530 0.13 -23.30 0.16
CA ASN A 530 -0.56 -24.07 -0.87
C ASN A 530 0.48 -24.91 -1.62
N TYR A 531 0.33 -26.23 -1.56
CA TYR A 531 1.22 -27.14 -2.26
C TYR A 531 0.92 -27.19 -3.76
N THR A 532 1.96 -27.21 -4.59
CA THR A 532 1.83 -27.46 -6.03
C THR A 532 2.93 -28.39 -6.54
N THR A 533 2.54 -29.32 -7.41
CA THR A 533 3.45 -30.26 -8.07
C THR A 533 4.20 -29.58 -9.21
N GLU A 534 5.49 -29.83 -9.35
CA GLU A 534 6.29 -29.35 -10.49
C GLU A 534 6.34 -30.42 -11.59
N CYS A 535 5.98 -30.03 -12.81
CA CYS A 535 6.02 -30.92 -13.98
C CYS A 535 7.36 -30.82 -14.72
N PRO A 536 7.90 -31.94 -15.25
CA PRO A 536 9.13 -31.93 -16.05
C PRO A 536 8.94 -31.21 -17.39
N ALA A 537 10.04 -30.79 -18.02
CA ALA A 537 9.99 -30.21 -19.36
C ALA A 537 9.47 -31.23 -20.40
N PRO A 538 8.72 -30.82 -21.43
CA PRO A 538 8.21 -31.72 -22.45
C PRO A 538 9.34 -32.40 -23.23
N THR A 539 9.11 -33.64 -23.69
CA THR A 539 10.06 -34.40 -24.51
C THR A 539 9.48 -34.66 -25.91
N GLY A 540 10.28 -35.21 -26.84
CA GLY A 540 9.79 -35.59 -28.18
C GLY A 540 9.44 -34.42 -29.10
N LEU A 541 10.14 -33.28 -28.97
CA LEU A 541 9.87 -32.08 -29.76
C LEU A 541 10.11 -32.35 -31.25
N SER A 542 9.10 -32.11 -32.08
CA SER A 542 9.13 -32.28 -33.54
C SER A 542 8.24 -31.25 -34.23
N PHE A 543 8.34 -31.15 -35.56
CA PHE A 543 7.46 -30.30 -36.37
C PHE A 543 7.01 -31.03 -37.63
N SER A 544 5.88 -30.60 -38.20
CA SER A 544 5.27 -31.15 -39.41
C SER A 544 4.57 -30.05 -40.22
N ASN A 545 4.11 -30.38 -41.43
CA ASN A 545 3.37 -29.46 -42.32
C ASN A 545 4.07 -28.11 -42.55
N ALA A 546 5.39 -28.11 -42.74
CA ALA A 546 6.15 -26.89 -43.01
C ALA A 546 5.77 -26.30 -44.37
N GLN A 547 5.27 -25.07 -44.34
CA GLN A 547 4.93 -24.25 -45.50
C GLN A 547 5.79 -23.00 -45.54
N SER A 548 5.62 -22.17 -46.56
CA SER A 548 6.40 -20.93 -46.70
C SER A 548 6.05 -19.91 -45.61
N ASN A 549 4.89 -20.04 -44.97
CA ASN A 549 4.41 -19.09 -43.96
C ASN A 549 3.79 -19.72 -42.70
N ARG A 550 3.83 -21.05 -42.51
CA ARG A 550 3.31 -21.73 -41.31
C ARG A 550 3.93 -23.10 -41.07
N VAL A 551 3.83 -23.61 -39.84
CA VAL A 551 4.24 -24.97 -39.44
C VAL A 551 3.32 -25.51 -38.33
N THR A 552 3.35 -26.82 -38.10
CA THR A 552 2.77 -27.47 -36.91
C THR A 552 3.87 -27.99 -36.00
N LEU A 553 3.85 -27.59 -34.72
CA LEU A 553 4.79 -28.00 -33.66
C LEU A 553 4.17 -29.11 -32.79
N ASN A 554 4.93 -30.12 -32.39
CA ASN A 554 4.44 -31.29 -31.63
C ASN A 554 5.39 -31.68 -30.48
N TRP A 555 4.85 -32.21 -29.38
CA TRP A 555 5.61 -32.73 -28.23
C TRP A 555 4.87 -33.89 -27.55
N ASN A 556 5.52 -34.59 -26.60
CA ASN A 556 4.90 -35.65 -25.80
C ASN A 556 4.08 -35.08 -24.63
N ALA A 557 3.01 -35.76 -24.23
CA ALA A 557 2.22 -35.40 -23.06
C ALA A 557 3.04 -35.51 -21.77
N VAL A 558 2.93 -34.50 -20.90
CA VAL A 558 3.53 -34.46 -19.56
C VAL A 558 2.44 -34.78 -18.53
N SER A 559 2.70 -35.80 -17.71
CA SER A 559 1.78 -36.20 -16.63
C SER A 559 1.52 -35.04 -15.67
N GLY A 560 0.24 -34.82 -15.31
CA GLY A 560 -0.19 -33.72 -14.44
C GLY A 560 -0.40 -32.37 -15.13
N SER A 561 -0.12 -32.25 -16.44
CA SER A 561 -0.32 -31.01 -17.20
C SER A 561 -1.62 -31.02 -17.99
N SER A 562 -2.46 -29.98 -17.81
CA SER A 562 -3.69 -29.77 -18.59
C SER A 562 -3.54 -28.75 -19.73
N SER A 563 -2.42 -28.04 -19.79
CA SER A 563 -2.11 -27.07 -20.86
C SER A 563 -0.61 -26.83 -21.01
N TYR A 564 -0.21 -26.25 -22.14
CA TYR A 564 1.19 -25.96 -22.48
C TYR A 564 1.32 -24.53 -22.96
N ALA A 565 2.40 -23.87 -22.55
CA ALA A 565 2.79 -22.54 -23.00
C ALA A 565 3.83 -22.68 -24.12
N VAL A 566 3.52 -22.17 -25.31
CA VAL A 566 4.32 -22.31 -26.53
C VAL A 566 4.69 -20.93 -27.07
N SER A 567 5.93 -20.74 -27.48
CA SER A 567 6.35 -19.55 -28.23
C SER A 567 7.39 -19.90 -29.29
N PHE A 568 7.47 -19.10 -30.35
CA PHE A 568 8.41 -19.26 -31.45
C PHE A 568 8.94 -17.89 -31.87
N LYS A 569 10.18 -17.83 -32.36
CA LYS A 569 10.83 -16.60 -32.85
C LYS A 569 11.75 -16.92 -34.04
N PRO A 570 11.99 -15.99 -34.96
CA PRO A 570 13.09 -16.14 -35.92
C PRO A 570 14.40 -16.33 -35.17
N GLN A 571 15.30 -17.17 -35.68
CA GLN A 571 16.60 -17.43 -35.04
C GLN A 571 17.43 -16.15 -34.88
N SER A 572 17.24 -15.18 -35.78
CA SER A 572 17.86 -13.85 -35.73
C SER A 572 17.36 -12.95 -34.59
N SER A 573 16.23 -13.28 -33.94
CA SER A 573 15.71 -12.52 -32.80
C SER A 573 16.33 -13.00 -31.49
N SER A 574 16.75 -12.08 -30.62
CA SER A 574 17.22 -12.37 -29.26
C SER A 574 16.09 -12.44 -28.23
N THR A 575 14.89 -11.94 -28.57
CA THR A 575 13.76 -11.84 -27.64
C THR A 575 12.67 -12.84 -27.99
N TRP A 576 12.16 -13.53 -26.97
CA TRP A 576 10.99 -14.40 -27.10
C TRP A 576 9.69 -13.60 -26.95
N PRO A 577 8.66 -13.86 -27.79
CA PRO A 577 7.34 -13.27 -27.60
C PRO A 577 6.61 -13.89 -26.39
N ASN A 578 5.44 -13.33 -26.05
CA ASN A 578 4.53 -13.92 -25.08
C ASN A 578 4.11 -15.33 -25.50
N ASP A 579 3.92 -16.20 -24.52
CA ASP A 579 3.48 -17.57 -24.79
C ASP A 579 2.02 -17.62 -25.22
N THR A 580 1.75 -18.53 -26.16
CA THR A 580 0.41 -18.98 -26.52
C THR A 580 0.10 -20.25 -25.72
N PHE A 581 -1.06 -20.30 -25.07
CA PHE A 581 -1.48 -21.46 -24.28
C PHE A 581 -2.36 -22.40 -25.11
N VAL A 582 -2.04 -23.70 -25.09
CA VAL A 582 -2.80 -24.75 -25.78
C VAL A 582 -3.10 -25.91 -24.83
N SER A 583 -4.25 -26.57 -25.02
CA SER A 583 -4.68 -27.73 -24.21
C SER A 583 -4.17 -29.08 -24.74
N GLY A 584 -3.70 -29.13 -25.99
CA GLY A 584 -3.18 -30.35 -26.62
C GLY A 584 -1.66 -30.42 -26.66
N THR A 585 -1.13 -31.47 -27.31
CA THR A 585 0.31 -31.70 -27.49
C THR A 585 0.83 -31.26 -28.86
N SER A 586 0.07 -30.40 -29.54
CA SER A 586 0.39 -29.86 -30.85
C SER A 586 -0.08 -28.41 -31.00
N TYR A 587 0.63 -27.59 -31.77
CA TYR A 587 0.26 -26.21 -32.07
C TYR A 587 0.63 -25.83 -33.51
N THR A 588 -0.36 -25.40 -34.31
CA THR A 588 -0.14 -24.86 -35.66
C THR A 588 0.02 -23.35 -35.59
N THR A 589 1.14 -22.83 -36.10
CA THR A 589 1.42 -21.39 -36.09
C THR A 589 0.47 -20.62 -37.01
N PRO A 590 0.17 -19.34 -36.73
CA PRO A 590 -0.49 -18.46 -37.68
C PRO A 590 0.28 -18.38 -39.01
N ALA A 591 -0.43 -18.17 -40.12
CA ALA A 591 0.12 -18.09 -41.48
C ALA A 591 0.86 -16.76 -41.77
N THR A 592 1.85 -16.46 -40.92
CA THR A 592 2.55 -15.16 -40.84
C THR A 592 4.06 -15.31 -40.82
N LEU A 593 4.59 -16.54 -40.92
CA LEU A 593 6.03 -16.77 -40.90
C LEU A 593 6.66 -16.30 -42.21
N ASN A 594 7.93 -15.89 -42.13
CA ASN A 594 8.73 -15.57 -43.30
C ASN A 594 9.16 -16.85 -44.00
N SER A 595 9.23 -16.83 -45.33
CA SER A 595 9.70 -17.96 -46.13
C SER A 595 11.21 -18.18 -45.99
N ALA A 596 11.66 -19.42 -46.23
CA ALA A 596 13.07 -19.82 -46.15
C ALA A 596 13.80 -19.37 -44.86
N THR A 597 13.09 -19.30 -43.74
CA THR A 597 13.58 -18.73 -42.49
C THR A 597 13.63 -19.79 -41.39
N VAL A 598 14.71 -19.81 -40.62
CA VAL A 598 14.87 -20.68 -39.44
C VAL A 598 14.25 -20.02 -38.23
N TYR A 599 13.44 -20.78 -37.50
CA TYR A 599 12.78 -20.38 -36.26
C TYR A 599 13.20 -21.27 -35.10
N ASP A 600 13.45 -20.67 -33.95
CA ASP A 600 13.52 -21.37 -32.67
C ASP A 600 12.12 -21.40 -32.05
N TRP A 601 11.76 -22.50 -31.41
CA TRP A 601 10.53 -22.61 -30.63
C TRP A 601 10.77 -23.28 -29.29
N ARG A 602 9.88 -22.99 -28.34
CA ARG A 602 9.96 -23.50 -26.97
C ARG A 602 8.58 -23.85 -26.43
N VAL A 603 8.53 -24.84 -25.55
CA VAL A 603 7.29 -25.29 -24.89
C VAL A 603 7.56 -25.72 -23.45
N LYS A 604 6.61 -25.43 -22.55
CA LYS A 604 6.60 -25.95 -21.17
C LYS A 604 5.16 -26.32 -20.75
N PRO A 605 4.96 -27.31 -19.85
CA PRO A 605 3.65 -27.54 -19.25
C PRO A 605 3.28 -26.38 -18.32
N SER A 606 1.99 -26.11 -18.14
CA SER A 606 1.51 -25.04 -17.25
C SER A 606 1.88 -25.24 -15.78
N CYS A 607 2.12 -26.49 -15.37
CA CYS A 607 2.61 -26.85 -14.03
C CYS A 607 4.16 -26.83 -13.89
N GLY A 608 4.91 -26.58 -14.97
CA GLY A 608 6.38 -26.58 -14.97
C GLY A 608 6.99 -25.19 -15.21
N THR A 609 8.26 -25.02 -14.85
CA THR A 609 9.01 -23.76 -15.02
C THR A 609 10.04 -23.81 -16.16
N THR A 610 10.48 -25.01 -16.55
CA THR A 610 11.53 -25.23 -17.55
C THR A 610 10.94 -25.42 -18.95
N TYR A 611 11.46 -24.70 -19.94
CA TYR A 611 11.12 -24.91 -21.36
C TYR A 611 12.01 -25.98 -21.98
N ALA A 612 11.40 -26.83 -22.81
CA ALA A 612 12.12 -27.57 -23.85
C ALA A 612 12.16 -26.71 -25.12
N THR A 613 13.27 -26.78 -25.87
CA THR A 613 13.51 -25.94 -27.07
C THR A 613 13.87 -26.80 -28.27
N SER A 614 13.45 -26.39 -29.46
CA SER A 614 13.84 -26.99 -30.75
C SER A 614 13.75 -25.95 -31.86
N SER A 615 14.07 -26.30 -33.10
CA SER A 615 14.08 -25.40 -34.26
C SER A 615 13.39 -26.02 -35.48
N PHE A 616 12.86 -25.18 -36.37
CA PHE A 616 12.31 -25.58 -37.67
C PHE A 616 12.65 -24.55 -38.75
N THR A 617 12.50 -24.93 -40.03
CA THR A 617 12.73 -24.03 -41.18
C THR A 617 11.50 -24.00 -42.08
N THR A 618 11.03 -22.81 -42.46
CA THR A 618 9.95 -22.63 -43.46
C THR A 618 10.48 -22.85 -44.88
N ILE A 619 9.62 -23.27 -45.82
CA ILE A 619 10.03 -23.49 -47.22
C ILE A 619 10.07 -22.16 -48.03
N ALA A 620 10.78 -22.12 -49.16
CA ALA A 620 10.88 -20.92 -50.00
C ALA A 620 9.58 -20.62 -50.78
N GLN A 621 9.30 -19.34 -51.08
CA GLN A 621 8.12 -18.90 -51.84
C GLN A 621 8.50 -18.49 -53.28
N ASN A 622 7.91 -19.15 -54.30
CA ASN A 622 8.06 -18.76 -55.71
C ASN A 622 6.91 -17.82 -56.13
N CYS A 623 7.12 -16.50 -56.25
CA CYS A 623 6.11 -15.54 -56.75
C CYS A 623 6.68 -14.35 -57.54
N PHE A 624 5.84 -13.57 -58.24
CA PHE A 624 6.21 -12.34 -58.94
C PHE A 624 5.88 -11.08 -58.13
N LYS A 625 6.84 -10.16 -58.01
CA LYS A 625 6.68 -8.94 -57.20
C LYS A 625 6.27 -7.74 -58.06
N GLU A 626 5.29 -6.98 -57.57
CA GLU A 626 4.91 -5.68 -58.12
C GLU A 626 6.03 -4.65 -57.89
N VAL A 627 6.35 -3.91 -58.96
CA VAL A 627 7.31 -2.81 -58.92
C VAL A 627 6.73 -1.62 -59.69
N SER A 628 6.63 -0.48 -59.00
CA SER A 628 6.17 0.79 -59.57
C SER A 628 4.78 0.71 -60.23
N GLY A 629 3.85 0.03 -59.57
CA GLY A 629 2.48 -0.14 -60.00
C GLY A 629 2.29 -1.18 -61.11
N ARG A 630 3.28 -2.03 -61.38
CA ARG A 630 3.20 -3.05 -62.45
C ARG A 630 3.76 -4.40 -62.04
N VAL A 631 3.09 -5.47 -62.46
CA VAL A 631 3.59 -6.85 -62.42
C VAL A 631 3.40 -7.52 -63.78
N THR A 632 4.45 -8.17 -64.29
CA THR A 632 4.48 -8.83 -65.61
C THR A 632 5.01 -10.24 -65.46
N PHE A 633 4.40 -11.22 -66.13
CA PHE A 633 4.89 -12.60 -66.14
C PHE A 633 4.45 -13.37 -67.38
N GLU A 634 5.23 -14.39 -67.73
CA GLU A 634 4.90 -15.31 -68.82
C GLU A 634 3.81 -16.30 -68.39
N ALA A 635 2.92 -16.68 -69.29
CA ALA A 635 1.83 -17.61 -69.01
C ALA A 635 2.36 -19.00 -68.63
N GLU A 636 3.51 -19.42 -69.15
CA GLU A 636 4.16 -20.67 -68.79
C GLU A 636 4.84 -20.65 -67.42
N SER A 637 4.86 -19.50 -66.72
CA SER A 637 5.49 -19.37 -65.40
C SER A 637 4.50 -19.48 -64.23
N TYR A 638 3.50 -20.35 -64.36
CA TYR A 638 2.51 -20.63 -63.31
C TYR A 638 3.10 -21.44 -62.15
N GLN A 639 2.52 -21.31 -60.95
CA GLN A 639 2.91 -22.08 -59.76
C GLN A 639 2.12 -23.37 -59.64
N THR A 640 0.82 -23.34 -59.92
CA THR A 640 -0.03 -24.53 -59.92
C THR A 640 -0.90 -24.57 -61.17
N SER A 641 -1.09 -25.78 -61.72
CA SER A 641 -2.03 -26.06 -62.79
C SER A 641 -3.04 -27.10 -62.30
N THR A 642 -4.32 -26.81 -62.49
CA THR A 642 -5.42 -27.71 -62.13
C THR A 642 -6.11 -28.17 -63.41
N ALA A 643 -6.32 -29.47 -63.56
CA ALA A 643 -7.06 -30.03 -64.69
C ALA A 643 -8.54 -29.59 -64.66
N GLY A 644 -9.16 -29.55 -65.84
CA GLY A 644 -10.58 -29.28 -65.96
C GLY A 644 -11.43 -30.38 -65.33
N THR A 645 -12.64 -30.01 -64.94
CA THR A 645 -13.65 -30.88 -64.34
C THR A 645 -14.95 -30.78 -65.13
N GLY A 646 -15.93 -31.65 -64.87
CA GLY A 646 -17.24 -31.61 -65.54
C GLY A 646 -17.11 -31.66 -67.07
N ALA A 647 -17.72 -30.69 -67.76
CA ALA A 647 -17.70 -30.58 -69.22
C ALA A 647 -16.30 -30.37 -69.84
N ALA A 648 -15.31 -29.98 -69.02
CA ALA A 648 -13.91 -29.86 -69.43
C ALA A 648 -13.01 -30.92 -68.78
N ALA A 649 -13.59 -32.03 -68.30
CA ALA A 649 -12.81 -33.15 -67.77
C ALA A 649 -11.75 -33.62 -68.78
N ASN A 650 -10.57 -33.99 -68.27
CA ASN A 650 -9.39 -34.39 -69.05
C ASN A 650 -8.74 -33.28 -69.91
N ARG A 651 -9.20 -32.03 -69.82
CA ARG A 651 -8.51 -30.88 -70.42
C ARG A 651 -7.48 -30.33 -69.45
N SER A 652 -6.32 -29.96 -69.97
CA SER A 652 -5.24 -29.36 -69.20
C SER A 652 -4.49 -28.35 -70.05
N TRP A 653 -4.03 -27.28 -69.42
CA TRP A 653 -3.10 -26.35 -70.04
C TRP A 653 -1.78 -27.06 -70.37
N SER A 654 -1.24 -26.77 -71.55
CA SER A 654 0.00 -27.31 -72.07
C SER A 654 0.86 -26.19 -72.65
N VAL A 655 2.17 -26.32 -72.54
CA VAL A 655 3.13 -25.39 -73.15
C VAL A 655 3.30 -25.78 -74.62
N PHE A 656 3.29 -24.82 -75.53
CA PHE A 656 3.70 -25.02 -76.92
C PHE A 656 4.70 -23.94 -77.36
N THR A 657 5.45 -24.24 -78.42
CA THR A 657 6.49 -23.35 -78.96
C THR A 657 5.95 -22.56 -80.15
N ASP A 658 6.14 -21.24 -80.12
CA ASP A 658 5.82 -20.32 -81.21
C ASP A 658 6.87 -19.21 -81.23
N SER A 659 7.58 -19.04 -82.34
CA SER A 659 8.63 -18.02 -82.47
C SER A 659 8.10 -16.58 -82.38
N ASN A 660 6.78 -16.38 -82.53
CA ASN A 660 6.11 -15.08 -82.42
C ASN A 660 5.51 -14.82 -81.02
N ALA A 661 5.57 -15.81 -80.12
CA ALA A 661 5.27 -15.64 -78.71
C ALA A 661 6.47 -15.02 -77.99
N SER A 662 6.21 -14.31 -76.88
CA SER A 662 7.27 -13.75 -76.08
C SER A 662 8.07 -14.87 -75.42
N ALA A 663 9.40 -14.75 -75.39
CA ALA A 663 10.31 -15.84 -75.00
C ALA A 663 10.18 -17.16 -75.80
N GLY A 664 9.43 -17.17 -76.92
CA GLY A 664 9.28 -18.31 -77.83
C GLY A 664 8.32 -19.42 -77.37
N LYS A 665 7.55 -19.19 -76.30
CA LYS A 665 6.63 -20.16 -75.71
C LYS A 665 5.30 -19.50 -75.35
N ALA A 666 4.23 -20.31 -75.31
CA ALA A 666 2.93 -19.88 -74.82
C ALA A 666 2.16 -21.08 -74.27
N MET A 667 1.05 -20.79 -73.59
CA MET A 667 0.13 -21.78 -73.04
C MET A 667 -1.07 -21.99 -73.98
N THR A 668 -1.48 -23.24 -74.18
CA THR A 668 -2.70 -23.60 -74.91
C THR A 668 -3.38 -24.82 -74.29
N ILE A 669 -4.65 -25.03 -74.60
CA ILE A 669 -5.38 -26.24 -74.25
C ILE A 669 -5.68 -27.00 -75.52
N THR A 670 -5.19 -28.24 -75.62
CA THR A 670 -5.49 -29.13 -76.74
C THR A 670 -6.88 -29.77 -76.59
N GLY A 671 -7.67 -29.78 -77.66
CA GLY A 671 -9.00 -30.39 -77.72
C GLY A 671 -9.80 -29.85 -78.91
N THR A 672 -10.99 -30.41 -79.13
CA THR A 672 -12.02 -29.79 -80.00
C THR A 672 -13.36 -29.70 -79.24
N ASP A 673 -14.19 -28.73 -79.66
CA ASP A 673 -15.61 -28.57 -79.31
C ASP A 673 -15.97 -28.40 -77.81
N VAL A 674 -15.12 -27.78 -76.98
CA VAL A 674 -15.43 -27.52 -75.55
C VAL A 674 -15.50 -26.05 -75.21
N ASN A 675 -16.72 -25.60 -74.94
CA ASN A 675 -17.01 -24.27 -74.41
C ASN A 675 -17.76 -24.37 -73.08
N VAL A 676 -17.11 -24.00 -71.96
CA VAL A 676 -17.70 -24.07 -70.62
C VAL A 676 -18.56 -22.85 -70.26
N GLN A 677 -18.78 -21.94 -71.21
CA GLN A 677 -19.61 -20.73 -71.07
C GLN A 677 -19.16 -19.85 -69.90
N ASN A 678 -19.94 -19.73 -68.82
CA ASN A 678 -19.57 -18.95 -67.63
C ASN A 678 -19.15 -19.84 -66.44
N SER A 679 -19.05 -21.15 -66.65
CA SER A 679 -18.65 -22.10 -65.61
C SER A 679 -17.13 -22.17 -65.48
N LEU A 680 -16.62 -22.17 -64.25
CA LEU A 680 -15.17 -22.24 -63.95
C LEU A 680 -14.63 -23.66 -63.88
N VAL A 681 -15.28 -24.60 -64.56
CA VAL A 681 -14.89 -26.01 -64.61
C VAL A 681 -13.77 -26.28 -65.62
N GLY A 682 -13.40 -25.31 -66.46
CA GLY A 682 -12.22 -25.40 -67.33
C GLY A 682 -10.90 -25.55 -66.55
N PRO A 683 -9.83 -26.08 -67.17
CA PRO A 683 -8.51 -26.13 -66.53
C PRO A 683 -8.00 -24.74 -66.12
N ARG A 684 -7.27 -24.68 -65.01
CA ARG A 684 -6.84 -23.44 -64.34
C ARG A 684 -5.32 -23.36 -64.19
N LEU A 685 -4.75 -22.18 -64.44
CA LEU A 685 -3.39 -21.80 -64.06
C LEU A 685 -3.43 -20.78 -62.91
N ASP A 686 -2.57 -20.96 -61.91
CA ASP A 686 -2.46 -20.08 -60.75
C ASP A 686 -1.09 -19.43 -60.70
N TYR A 687 -1.08 -18.10 -60.56
CA TYR A 687 0.12 -17.29 -60.48
C TYR A 687 0.20 -16.62 -59.10
N ALA A 688 1.24 -16.94 -58.34
CA ALA A 688 1.51 -16.29 -57.07
C ALA A 688 2.15 -14.91 -57.31
N LEU A 689 1.53 -13.87 -56.75
CA LEU A 689 1.90 -12.47 -56.90
C LEU A 689 2.13 -11.83 -55.53
N ASN A 690 2.97 -10.81 -55.45
CA ASN A 690 3.15 -9.99 -54.24
C ASN A 690 3.03 -8.52 -54.59
N PHE A 691 1.96 -7.88 -54.13
CA PHE A 691 1.68 -6.47 -54.37
C PHE A 691 2.22 -5.61 -53.24
N THR A 692 2.89 -4.52 -53.59
CA THR A 692 3.37 -3.53 -52.60
C THR A 692 2.44 -2.35 -52.45
N THR A 693 1.54 -2.12 -53.42
CA THR A 693 0.61 -1.01 -53.45
C THR A 693 -0.83 -1.48 -53.64
N THR A 694 -1.75 -0.89 -52.87
CA THR A 694 -3.20 -1.10 -53.03
C THR A 694 -3.76 -0.31 -54.21
N GLY A 695 -4.88 -0.75 -54.76
CA GLY A 695 -5.61 -0.03 -55.79
C GLY A 695 -6.17 -0.93 -56.88
N THR A 696 -6.74 -0.30 -57.90
CA THR A 696 -7.28 -1.00 -59.08
C THR A 696 -6.16 -1.25 -60.08
N TYR A 697 -5.97 -2.51 -60.44
CA TYR A 697 -5.01 -2.95 -61.46
C TYR A 697 -5.74 -3.40 -62.71
N TYR A 698 -5.35 -2.84 -63.85
CA TYR A 698 -5.80 -3.23 -65.19
C TYR A 698 -4.95 -4.39 -65.70
N VAL A 699 -5.62 -5.48 -66.07
CA VAL A 699 -5.00 -6.71 -66.54
C VAL A 699 -5.07 -6.77 -68.06
N TRP A 700 -3.90 -6.95 -68.66
CA TRP A 700 -3.69 -7.13 -70.07
C TRP A 700 -3.19 -8.53 -70.32
N VAL A 701 -3.78 -9.19 -71.32
CA VAL A 701 -3.41 -10.55 -71.71
C VAL A 701 -3.00 -10.53 -73.18
N ARG A 702 -1.83 -11.04 -73.51
CA ARG A 702 -1.41 -11.28 -74.89
C ARG A 702 -1.91 -12.65 -75.29
N MET A 703 -2.81 -12.69 -76.27
CA MET A 703 -3.46 -13.92 -76.69
C MET A 703 -3.57 -14.02 -78.21
N ALA A 704 -3.81 -15.24 -78.69
CA ALA A 704 -4.22 -15.55 -80.05
C ALA A 704 -5.30 -16.64 -80.00
N ALA A 705 -6.17 -16.66 -81.01
CA ALA A 705 -7.10 -17.75 -81.20
C ALA A 705 -6.38 -19.04 -81.64
N GLY A 706 -6.98 -20.18 -81.32
CA GLY A 706 -6.58 -21.49 -81.82
C GLY A 706 -6.90 -21.71 -83.31
N ALA A 707 -6.84 -22.96 -83.75
CA ALA A 707 -7.00 -23.31 -85.16
C ALA A 707 -8.44 -23.08 -85.65
N ASP A 708 -9.43 -23.27 -84.79
CA ASP A 708 -10.86 -23.11 -85.10
C ASP A 708 -11.36 -21.66 -84.92
N GLY A 709 -10.44 -20.70 -84.78
CA GLY A 709 -10.72 -19.28 -84.85
C GLY A 709 -11.68 -18.82 -83.74
N ILE A 710 -12.90 -18.43 -84.10
CA ILE A 710 -13.90 -17.87 -83.17
C ILE A 710 -14.42 -18.85 -82.11
N TYR A 711 -14.03 -20.12 -82.19
CA TYR A 711 -14.34 -21.13 -81.19
C TYR A 711 -13.19 -21.38 -80.20
N ASP A 712 -12.04 -20.73 -80.40
CA ASP A 712 -10.80 -20.97 -79.65
C ASP A 712 -10.21 -19.67 -79.04
N ASP A 713 -11.03 -18.72 -78.59
CA ASP A 713 -10.56 -17.35 -78.34
C ASP A 713 -11.05 -16.73 -77.03
N SER A 714 -11.47 -17.56 -76.06
CA SER A 714 -11.95 -17.06 -74.76
C SER A 714 -11.41 -17.79 -73.51
N PHE A 715 -11.34 -17.02 -72.41
CA PHE A 715 -10.87 -17.47 -71.10
C PHE A 715 -11.55 -16.69 -69.96
N HIS A 716 -11.42 -17.16 -68.72
CA HIS A 716 -11.80 -16.45 -67.49
C HIS A 716 -10.57 -16.04 -66.70
N ILE A 717 -10.61 -14.88 -66.04
CA ILE A 717 -9.51 -14.38 -65.20
C ILE A 717 -10.04 -13.85 -63.86
N GLY A 718 -9.41 -14.25 -62.75
CA GLY A 718 -9.84 -13.86 -61.40
C GLY A 718 -8.65 -13.70 -60.45
N LEU A 719 -8.91 -13.13 -59.27
CA LEU A 719 -7.92 -12.93 -58.21
C LEU A 719 -8.41 -13.60 -56.92
N ASP A 720 -7.52 -14.33 -56.26
CA ASP A 720 -7.73 -15.02 -54.98
C ASP A 720 -8.97 -15.94 -54.97
N GLY A 721 -9.30 -16.54 -56.12
CA GLY A 721 -10.51 -17.35 -56.29
C GLY A 721 -11.83 -16.56 -56.25
N GLY A 722 -11.79 -15.22 -56.29
CA GLY A 722 -12.95 -14.35 -56.37
C GLY A 722 -13.67 -14.41 -57.73
N THR A 723 -14.74 -13.63 -57.88
CA THR A 723 -15.56 -13.59 -59.09
C THR A 723 -14.72 -13.19 -60.31
N PRO A 724 -14.54 -14.08 -61.30
CA PRO A 724 -13.70 -13.80 -62.44
C PRO A 724 -14.41 -12.95 -63.49
N VAL A 725 -13.62 -12.27 -64.31
CA VAL A 725 -14.08 -11.61 -65.53
C VAL A 725 -13.88 -12.56 -66.71
N THR A 726 -14.87 -12.64 -67.59
CA THR A 726 -14.88 -13.52 -68.75
C THR A 726 -14.55 -12.74 -70.02
N LEU A 727 -13.52 -13.16 -70.77
CA LEU A 727 -13.36 -12.75 -72.17
C LEU A 727 -14.39 -13.50 -73.01
N ASN A 728 -15.17 -12.83 -73.85
CA ASN A 728 -16.15 -13.45 -74.75
C ASN A 728 -16.49 -12.51 -75.92
N PRO A 729 -17.30 -12.94 -76.92
CA PRO A 729 -17.66 -12.10 -78.06
C PRO A 729 -18.32 -10.75 -77.74
N ASN A 730 -18.89 -10.58 -76.54
CA ASN A 730 -19.49 -9.32 -76.11
C ASN A 730 -18.49 -8.36 -75.45
N SER A 731 -17.21 -8.74 -75.37
CA SER A 731 -16.14 -7.91 -74.81
C SER A 731 -15.62 -6.92 -75.86
N THR A 732 -15.48 -5.67 -75.47
CA THR A 732 -14.82 -4.64 -76.28
C THR A 732 -13.30 -4.85 -76.24
N ASN A 733 -12.65 -5.01 -77.40
CA ASN A 733 -11.29 -5.55 -77.62
C ASN A 733 -11.15 -7.09 -77.44
N TYR A 734 -12.16 -7.82 -77.89
CA TYR A 734 -12.08 -9.26 -78.14
C TYR A 734 -11.23 -9.56 -79.39
N ASN A 735 -10.45 -10.64 -79.35
CA ASN A 735 -9.56 -11.07 -80.44
C ASN A 735 -10.36 -11.63 -81.65
N ASN A 736 -11.63 -12.03 -81.46
CA ASN A 736 -12.59 -12.40 -82.51
C ASN A 736 -12.04 -13.43 -83.52
N GLY A 737 -11.45 -14.49 -83.01
CA GLY A 737 -10.91 -15.61 -83.77
C GLY A 737 -9.60 -15.34 -84.51
N SER A 738 -8.91 -14.24 -84.23
CA SER A 738 -7.63 -13.93 -84.88
C SER A 738 -6.50 -14.81 -84.34
N GLN A 739 -5.87 -15.56 -85.23
CA GLN A 739 -4.66 -16.34 -84.91
C GLN A 739 -3.42 -15.46 -84.75
N SER A 740 -3.52 -14.14 -84.98
CA SER A 740 -2.42 -13.21 -84.73
C SER A 740 -2.38 -12.81 -83.26
N TRP A 741 -1.17 -12.79 -82.68
CA TRP A 741 -0.95 -12.33 -81.32
C TRP A 741 -1.38 -10.88 -81.14
N SER A 742 -2.32 -10.65 -80.22
CA SER A 742 -2.78 -9.32 -79.88
C SER A 742 -2.92 -9.15 -78.36
N TRP A 743 -2.80 -7.90 -77.91
CA TRP A 743 -3.07 -7.54 -76.52
C TRP A 743 -4.55 -7.25 -76.34
N VAL A 744 -5.21 -8.05 -75.51
CA VAL A 744 -6.60 -7.83 -75.14
C VAL A 744 -6.71 -7.21 -73.76
N LYS A 745 -7.60 -6.21 -73.65
CA LYS A 745 -8.13 -5.65 -72.40
C LYS A 745 -9.63 -5.52 -72.59
N ALA A 746 -10.46 -6.00 -71.67
CA ALA A 746 -11.89 -5.70 -71.79
C ALA A 746 -12.12 -4.17 -71.65
N ALA A 747 -12.68 -3.52 -72.67
CA ALA A 747 -13.10 -2.11 -72.80
C ALA A 747 -14.55 -1.76 -72.36
N GLY A 748 -15.21 -2.54 -71.48
CA GLY A 748 -16.66 -2.49 -71.17
C GLY A 748 -17.38 -3.83 -71.43
N SER A 749 -18.47 -4.20 -70.74
CA SER A 749 -19.09 -3.56 -69.56
C SER A 749 -18.34 -3.81 -68.25
N THR A 750 -17.19 -4.50 -68.25
CA THR A 750 -16.22 -4.36 -67.15
C THR A 750 -14.83 -4.71 -67.65
N ALA A 751 -13.87 -3.80 -67.48
CA ALA A 751 -12.48 -4.11 -67.80
C ALA A 751 -11.95 -5.25 -66.93
N PHE A 752 -10.94 -5.99 -67.41
CA PHE A 752 -10.18 -6.91 -66.56
C PHE A 752 -9.46 -6.07 -65.53
N THR A 753 -10.13 -5.84 -64.42
CA THR A 753 -9.64 -5.06 -63.31
C THR A 753 -9.71 -5.95 -62.09
N VAL A 754 -8.65 -5.90 -61.29
CA VAL A 754 -8.64 -6.53 -59.98
C VAL A 754 -8.33 -5.46 -58.94
N VAL A 755 -8.97 -5.57 -57.78
CA VAL A 755 -8.78 -4.62 -56.70
C VAL A 755 -7.86 -5.25 -55.66
N ILE A 756 -6.69 -4.64 -55.47
CA ILE A 756 -5.75 -5.02 -54.41
C ILE A 756 -6.11 -4.20 -53.16
N ASN A 757 -6.80 -4.83 -52.21
CA ASN A 757 -7.28 -4.18 -50.99
C ASN A 757 -6.21 -4.09 -49.89
N THR A 758 -5.25 -5.01 -49.89
CA THR A 758 -4.17 -5.09 -48.90
C THR A 758 -2.86 -5.41 -49.62
N PRO A 759 -1.74 -4.73 -49.34
CA PRO A 759 -0.44 -5.18 -49.82
C PRO A 759 -0.12 -6.58 -49.30
N GLY A 760 0.56 -7.40 -50.10
CA GLY A 760 0.90 -8.77 -49.71
C GLY A 760 0.74 -9.79 -50.83
N ALA A 761 0.65 -11.06 -50.45
CA ALA A 761 0.55 -12.17 -51.38
C ALA A 761 -0.88 -12.33 -51.93
N HIS A 762 -0.98 -12.49 -53.24
CA HIS A 762 -2.21 -12.72 -53.99
C HIS A 762 -2.01 -13.84 -55.01
N THR A 763 -3.09 -14.45 -55.49
CA THR A 763 -3.06 -15.45 -56.56
C THR A 763 -3.92 -15.01 -57.73
N LEU A 764 -3.33 -14.80 -58.91
CA LEU A 764 -4.10 -14.62 -60.13
C LEU A 764 -4.45 -16.00 -60.70
N ASN A 765 -5.71 -16.19 -61.06
CA ASN A 765 -6.24 -17.43 -61.61
C ASN A 765 -6.67 -17.21 -63.06
N LEU A 766 -6.23 -18.08 -63.97
CA LEU A 766 -6.62 -18.08 -65.39
C LEU A 766 -7.28 -19.41 -65.73
N TRP A 767 -8.54 -19.39 -66.17
CA TRP A 767 -9.26 -20.58 -66.61
C TRP A 767 -9.54 -20.57 -68.10
N MET A 768 -9.53 -21.73 -68.71
CA MET A 768 -10.09 -21.93 -70.05
C MET A 768 -11.61 -21.68 -70.05
N ARG A 769 -12.12 -20.94 -71.04
CA ARG A 769 -13.55 -20.91 -71.37
C ARG A 769 -13.82 -21.77 -72.60
N GLU A 770 -13.05 -21.55 -73.66
CA GLU A 770 -13.04 -22.35 -74.87
C GLU A 770 -11.70 -23.06 -74.99
N ASP A 771 -11.70 -24.29 -75.51
CA ASP A 771 -10.46 -24.96 -75.87
C ASP A 771 -9.72 -24.25 -77.00
N GLY A 772 -8.49 -24.66 -77.30
CA GLY A 772 -7.68 -24.06 -78.36
C GLY A 772 -7.13 -22.64 -78.08
N VAL A 773 -7.67 -21.90 -77.09
CA VAL A 773 -7.18 -20.56 -76.73
C VAL A 773 -5.69 -20.57 -76.37
N ARG A 774 -4.97 -19.55 -76.85
CA ARG A 774 -3.51 -19.41 -76.68
C ARG A 774 -3.20 -18.14 -75.89
N VAL A 775 -2.42 -18.27 -74.82
CA VAL A 775 -2.04 -17.17 -73.93
C VAL A 775 -0.53 -17.15 -73.75
N ASP A 776 0.08 -16.00 -73.99
CA ASP A 776 1.54 -15.80 -73.98
C ASP A 776 2.00 -15.03 -72.75
N LYS A 777 1.54 -13.79 -72.57
CA LYS A 777 2.02 -12.90 -71.50
C LYS A 777 0.89 -12.16 -70.80
N ILE A 778 1.06 -11.93 -69.51
CA ILE A 778 0.11 -11.18 -68.69
C ILE A 778 0.81 -9.98 -68.05
N VAL A 779 0.18 -8.81 -68.13
CA VAL A 779 0.64 -7.57 -67.49
C VAL A 779 -0.49 -7.00 -66.64
N MET A 780 -0.23 -6.76 -65.36
CA MET A 780 -1.15 -6.04 -64.48
C MET A 780 -0.53 -4.69 -64.12
N THR A 781 -1.28 -3.60 -64.28
CA THR A 781 -0.79 -2.25 -64.02
C THR A 781 -1.84 -1.37 -63.38
N ASN A 782 -1.47 -0.50 -62.45
CA ASN A 782 -2.39 0.49 -61.87
C ASN A 782 -2.56 1.74 -62.76
N SER A 783 -1.92 1.79 -63.93
CA SER A 783 -2.06 2.87 -64.91
C SER A 783 -3.19 2.59 -65.90
N ALA A 784 -4.28 3.35 -65.80
CA ALA A 784 -5.43 3.24 -66.69
C ALA A 784 -5.12 3.58 -68.16
N SER A 785 -4.08 4.39 -68.40
CA SER A 785 -3.65 4.83 -69.74
C SER A 785 -2.61 3.91 -70.38
N TYR A 786 -2.03 2.97 -69.63
CA TYR A 786 -1.01 2.07 -70.16
C TYR A 786 -1.60 1.13 -71.23
N THR A 787 -0.92 1.03 -72.37
CA THR A 787 -1.24 0.09 -73.45
C THR A 787 0.05 -0.62 -73.87
N PRO A 788 0.16 -1.95 -73.64
CA PRO A 788 1.33 -2.72 -74.09
C PRO A 788 1.36 -2.84 -75.62
N THR A 789 2.57 -2.90 -76.19
CA THR A 789 2.81 -3.09 -77.62
C THR A 789 3.76 -4.26 -77.85
N GLY A 790 3.76 -4.84 -79.06
CA GLY A 790 4.64 -5.95 -79.43
C GLY A 790 4.52 -7.16 -78.49
N THR A 791 5.65 -7.63 -77.97
CA THR A 791 5.76 -8.75 -77.00
C THR A 791 5.63 -8.31 -75.54
N GLY A 792 5.37 -7.02 -75.27
CA GLY A 792 5.17 -6.48 -73.92
C GLY A 792 6.46 -6.20 -73.14
N PRO A 793 6.33 -5.73 -71.89
CA PRO A 793 7.46 -5.40 -71.02
C PRO A 793 8.19 -6.66 -70.51
N THR A 794 9.38 -6.44 -69.93
CA THR A 794 10.14 -7.49 -69.23
C THR A 794 9.36 -8.04 -68.04
N VAL A 795 9.54 -9.34 -67.77
CA VAL A 795 8.99 -10.07 -66.62
C VAL A 795 9.46 -9.43 -65.30
N SER A 796 8.56 -9.35 -64.32
CA SER A 796 8.82 -8.81 -63.00
C SER A 796 9.78 -9.68 -62.19
N VAL A 797 10.49 -9.05 -61.26
CA VAL A 797 11.40 -9.74 -60.36
C VAL A 797 10.68 -10.72 -59.43
N ALA A 798 11.35 -11.81 -59.07
CA ALA A 798 10.80 -12.81 -58.16
C ALA A 798 10.76 -12.28 -56.71
N CYS A 799 9.76 -12.74 -55.95
CA CYS A 799 9.68 -12.52 -54.52
C CYS A 799 10.97 -13.03 -53.84
N GLY A 800 11.66 -12.15 -53.10
CA GLY A 800 12.93 -12.47 -52.44
C GLY A 800 14.18 -11.85 -53.07
N SER A 801 14.09 -11.21 -54.23
CA SER A 801 15.18 -10.36 -54.74
C SER A 801 15.16 -8.99 -54.04
N THR A 802 16.28 -8.57 -53.46
CA THR A 802 16.42 -7.28 -52.75
C THR A 802 16.24 -6.09 -53.71
N VAL A 803 15.24 -5.25 -53.44
CA VAL A 803 15.12 -3.90 -54.02
C VAL A 803 15.59 -2.91 -52.96
N ALA A 804 16.54 -2.03 -53.31
CA ALA A 804 17.18 -1.11 -52.38
C ALA A 804 16.28 0.10 -52.04
N GLY A 805 16.03 0.28 -50.73
CA GLY A 805 15.94 1.59 -50.05
C GLY A 805 14.64 2.41 -50.17
N GLY A 806 14.00 2.69 -49.03
CA GLY A 806 13.01 3.77 -48.94
C GLY A 806 12.21 3.86 -47.64
N GLY A 807 12.74 4.58 -46.64
CA GLY A 807 12.02 5.50 -45.75
C GLY A 807 10.90 4.98 -44.83
N ARG A 808 11.18 4.94 -43.52
CA ARG A 808 10.18 4.84 -42.44
C ARG A 808 9.58 6.24 -42.19
N LEU A 809 8.25 6.39 -42.26
CA LEU A 809 7.54 7.62 -41.91
C LEU A 809 6.98 7.55 -40.48
N GLY A 810 7.28 8.61 -39.71
CA GLY A 810 6.26 9.43 -39.04
C GLY A 810 5.68 8.95 -37.71
N ASP A 811 6.25 9.49 -36.63
CA ASP A 811 5.67 9.59 -35.29
C ASP A 811 4.66 10.75 -35.26
N SER A 812 3.53 10.63 -34.54
CA SER A 812 2.65 11.78 -34.27
C SER A 812 1.99 11.68 -32.89
N ASP A 813 2.22 12.75 -32.14
CA ASP A 813 1.72 13.12 -30.81
C ASP A 813 0.22 12.91 -30.55
N VAL A 814 -0.10 12.49 -29.32
CA VAL A 814 -1.31 12.91 -28.60
C VAL A 814 -0.93 13.20 -27.14
N GLN A 815 -1.03 14.46 -26.71
CA GLN A 815 -0.94 14.87 -25.31
C GLN A 815 -2.29 15.40 -24.80
N ASP A 816 -2.57 15.15 -23.51
CA ASP A 816 -3.58 15.78 -22.64
C ASP A 816 -5.00 15.18 -22.43
N ALA A 817 -5.25 13.91 -22.77
CA ALA A 817 -6.54 13.26 -22.43
C ALA A 817 -6.61 12.57 -21.04
N LEU A 818 -5.47 12.31 -20.38
CA LEU A 818 -5.41 11.41 -19.22
C LEU A 818 -5.74 12.09 -17.86
N GLN A 819 -6.80 11.67 -17.16
CA GLN A 819 -7.08 12.12 -15.78
C GLN A 819 -6.22 11.34 -14.77
N ALA A 820 -5.02 11.87 -14.51
CA ALA A 820 -4.10 11.35 -13.49
C ALA A 820 -3.58 12.45 -12.55
N THR A 821 -3.30 12.08 -11.30
CA THR A 821 -2.61 12.90 -10.28
C THR A 821 -1.48 12.13 -9.61
N ALA A 822 -0.47 12.84 -9.11
CA ALA A 822 0.61 12.24 -8.32
C ALA A 822 0.97 13.19 -7.17
N TYR A 823 1.16 12.66 -5.96
CA TYR A 823 1.51 13.45 -4.77
C TYR A 823 2.49 12.68 -3.86
N PRO A 824 3.38 13.40 -3.14
CA PRO A 824 4.32 12.77 -2.20
C PRO A 824 3.59 12.18 -1.00
N ASN A 825 4.09 11.05 -0.50
CA ASN A 825 3.73 10.57 0.83
C ASN A 825 4.59 11.32 1.86
N PRO A 826 3.99 12.02 2.84
CA PRO A 826 4.77 12.76 3.84
C PRO A 826 5.41 11.86 4.91
N PHE A 827 5.09 10.57 4.97
CA PHE A 827 5.51 9.66 6.06
C PHE A 827 6.53 8.60 5.65
N ASP A 828 6.65 8.32 4.36
CA ASP A 828 7.68 7.46 3.81
C ASP A 828 8.19 8.06 2.50
N HIS A 829 9.45 7.81 2.14
CA HIS A 829 10.06 8.38 0.93
C HIS A 829 9.46 7.78 -0.35
N SER A 830 8.17 8.02 -0.63
CA SER A 830 7.43 7.50 -1.77
C SER A 830 6.48 8.55 -2.36
N PHE A 831 5.94 8.26 -3.55
CA PHE A 831 4.86 9.03 -4.17
C PHE A 831 3.70 8.10 -4.51
N VAL A 832 2.48 8.62 -4.43
CA VAL A 832 1.26 7.92 -4.83
C VAL A 832 0.77 8.48 -6.16
N VAL A 833 0.50 7.60 -7.12
CA VAL A 833 -0.05 7.93 -8.43
C VAL A 833 -1.48 7.42 -8.53
N LYS A 834 -2.41 8.29 -8.93
CA LYS A 834 -3.82 7.97 -9.16
C LYS A 834 -4.20 8.17 -10.62
N VAL A 835 -4.99 7.26 -11.18
CA VAL A 835 -5.48 7.35 -12.56
C VAL A 835 -6.96 6.96 -12.63
N ASN A 836 -7.75 7.70 -13.39
CA ASN A 836 -9.19 7.49 -13.57
C ASN A 836 -9.60 7.69 -15.04
N PRO A 837 -10.41 6.81 -15.67
CA PRO A 837 -10.77 5.45 -15.24
C PRO A 837 -9.56 4.52 -15.23
N ALA A 838 -9.64 3.33 -14.62
CA ALA A 838 -8.56 2.32 -14.65
C ALA A 838 -8.85 1.20 -15.67
N ASP A 839 -9.36 1.54 -16.84
CA ASP A 839 -9.86 0.59 -17.85
C ASP A 839 -8.77 -0.07 -18.70
N THR A 840 -7.54 0.45 -18.64
CA THR A 840 -6.42 0.03 -19.48
C THR A 840 -5.11 0.11 -18.70
N GLN A 841 -4.17 -0.78 -19.05
CA GLN A 841 -2.86 -0.85 -18.41
C GLN A 841 -2.11 0.48 -18.61
N THR A 842 -1.59 1.03 -17.52
CA THR A 842 -0.96 2.36 -17.49
C THR A 842 0.51 2.22 -17.09
N ASN A 843 1.43 2.69 -17.93
CA ASN A 843 2.86 2.71 -17.65
C ASN A 843 3.25 4.00 -16.91
N LEU A 844 4.06 3.87 -15.87
CA LEU A 844 4.59 4.97 -15.06
C LEU A 844 6.11 5.02 -15.25
N ARG A 845 6.66 6.21 -15.48
CA ARG A 845 8.10 6.45 -15.58
C ARG A 845 8.47 7.67 -14.76
N LEU A 846 9.35 7.49 -13.77
CA LEU A 846 9.89 8.58 -12.96
C LEU A 846 11.23 9.02 -13.54
N ILE A 847 11.33 10.30 -13.90
CA ILE A 847 12.45 10.86 -14.65
C ILE A 847 12.99 12.08 -13.90
N GLY A 848 14.31 12.18 -13.79
CA GLY A 848 14.99 13.33 -13.18
C GLY A 848 15.02 14.54 -14.12
N ASN A 849 15.30 15.73 -13.58
CA ASN A 849 15.43 16.96 -14.39
C ASN A 849 16.56 16.91 -15.44
N ASN A 850 17.47 15.93 -15.33
CA ASN A 850 18.53 15.63 -16.31
C ASN A 850 18.08 14.68 -17.44
N GLY A 851 16.81 14.25 -17.45
CA GLY A 851 16.26 13.30 -18.43
C GLY A 851 16.57 11.83 -18.14
N GLN A 852 17.27 11.50 -17.05
CA GLN A 852 17.52 10.10 -16.67
C GLN A 852 16.28 9.47 -16.03
N MET A 853 15.90 8.30 -16.52
CA MET A 853 14.83 7.50 -15.94
C MET A 853 15.34 6.75 -14.71
N HIS A 854 14.71 7.00 -13.56
CA HIS A 854 15.09 6.42 -12.27
C HIS A 854 14.24 5.21 -11.88
N GLN A 855 12.99 5.17 -12.33
CA GLN A 855 12.08 4.08 -12.01
C GLN A 855 11.02 3.92 -13.10
N GLN A 856 10.60 2.68 -13.32
CA GLN A 856 9.46 2.35 -14.18
C GLN A 856 8.54 1.37 -13.45
N ALA A 857 7.23 1.58 -13.57
CA ALA A 857 6.21 0.69 -13.03
C ALA A 857 5.03 0.57 -14.00
N VAL A 858 4.23 -0.48 -13.83
CA VAL A 858 3.06 -0.75 -14.69
C VAL A 858 1.82 -0.96 -13.81
N MET A 859 0.88 -0.03 -13.86
CA MET A 859 -0.46 -0.20 -13.25
C MET A 859 -1.31 -1.10 -14.16
N PRO A 860 -1.76 -2.28 -13.68
CA PRO A 860 -2.67 -3.17 -14.40
C PRO A 860 -4.05 -2.54 -14.58
N VAL A 861 -4.84 -3.18 -15.45
CA VAL A 861 -6.26 -2.87 -15.61
C VAL A 861 -6.98 -3.03 -14.26
N ASN A 862 -7.83 -2.08 -13.90
CA ASN A 862 -8.59 -1.89 -12.66
C ASN A 862 -7.81 -1.39 -11.42
N GLU A 863 -6.49 -1.13 -11.52
CA GLU A 863 -5.75 -0.46 -10.44
C GLU A 863 -5.88 1.07 -10.59
N THR A 864 -6.52 1.73 -9.62
CA THR A 864 -6.76 3.19 -9.65
C THR A 864 -5.70 4.00 -8.89
N GLU A 865 -4.88 3.34 -8.08
CA GLU A 865 -3.85 3.95 -7.23
C GLU A 865 -2.61 3.03 -7.13
N ARG A 866 -1.40 3.60 -7.22
CA ARG A 866 -0.13 2.90 -7.04
C ARG A 866 0.91 3.73 -6.32
N THR A 867 1.61 3.13 -5.37
CA THR A 867 2.73 3.75 -4.64
C THR A 867 4.08 3.42 -5.27
N LEU A 868 4.93 4.42 -5.48
CA LEU A 868 6.28 4.32 -6.02
C LEU A 868 7.31 4.70 -4.95
N GLN A 869 8.19 3.76 -4.61
CA GLN A 869 9.25 3.96 -3.62
C GLN A 869 10.39 4.81 -4.17
N THR A 870 10.75 5.87 -3.46
CA THR A 870 11.76 6.87 -3.88
C THR A 870 12.85 7.12 -2.84
N GLY A 871 12.99 6.26 -1.82
CA GLY A 871 14.00 6.37 -0.77
C GLY A 871 15.44 6.51 -1.29
N THR A 872 15.73 5.95 -2.46
CA THR A 872 17.05 5.98 -3.10
C THR A 872 17.32 7.20 -3.99
N LEU A 873 16.32 8.05 -4.22
CA LEU A 873 16.48 9.22 -5.09
C LEU A 873 17.10 10.41 -4.33
N PRO A 874 18.03 11.16 -4.92
CA PRO A 874 18.52 12.40 -4.31
C PRO A 874 17.43 13.48 -4.23
N ALA A 875 17.55 14.42 -3.29
CA ALA A 875 16.68 15.61 -3.24
C ALA A 875 16.79 16.39 -4.56
N GLY A 876 15.66 16.87 -5.09
CA GLY A 876 15.64 17.50 -6.41
C GLY A 876 14.28 17.53 -7.10
N ALA A 877 14.28 18.08 -8.31
CA ALA A 877 13.11 18.13 -9.19
C ALA A 877 13.06 16.88 -10.08
N TYR A 878 11.88 16.29 -10.17
CA TYR A 878 11.56 15.12 -10.98
C TYR A 878 10.27 15.38 -11.74
N TYR A 879 9.95 14.52 -12.69
CA TYR A 879 8.62 14.43 -13.26
C TYR A 879 8.24 12.97 -13.46
N ILE A 880 6.96 12.67 -13.28
CA ILE A 880 6.41 11.37 -13.59
C ILE A 880 5.62 11.43 -14.89
N GLU A 881 6.00 10.57 -15.81
CA GLU A 881 5.32 10.34 -17.07
C GLU A 881 4.37 9.14 -16.93
N ILE A 882 3.10 9.35 -17.29
CA ILE A 882 2.02 8.39 -17.19
C ILE A 882 1.51 8.14 -18.61
N ILE A 883 1.65 6.92 -19.10
CA ILE A 883 1.35 6.53 -20.49
C ILE A 883 0.31 5.43 -20.52
N ARG A 884 -0.75 5.63 -21.28
CA ARG A 884 -1.84 4.66 -21.49
C ARG A 884 -2.22 4.62 -22.96
N GLY A 885 -1.91 3.53 -23.64
CA GLY A 885 -2.09 3.46 -25.10
C GLY A 885 -1.33 4.59 -25.79
N ASN A 886 -2.06 5.46 -26.50
CA ASN A 886 -1.51 6.65 -27.16
C ASN A 886 -1.61 7.93 -26.31
N GLU A 887 -2.18 7.86 -25.09
CA GLU A 887 -2.32 9.01 -24.20
C GLU A 887 -1.12 9.13 -23.26
N ARG A 888 -0.66 10.37 -23.06
CA ARG A 888 0.47 10.71 -22.20
C ARG A 888 0.14 11.90 -21.32
N LYS A 889 0.55 11.85 -20.05
CA LYS A 889 0.53 12.98 -19.12
C LYS A 889 1.82 13.04 -18.30
N VAL A 890 2.32 14.25 -18.05
CA VAL A 890 3.52 14.49 -17.26
C VAL A 890 3.17 15.34 -16.03
N ILE A 891 3.60 14.91 -14.85
CA ILE A 891 3.35 15.63 -13.58
C ILE A 891 4.69 15.98 -12.93
N PRO A 892 4.98 17.26 -12.66
CA PRO A 892 6.20 17.66 -11.96
C PRO A 892 6.12 17.28 -10.47
N LEU A 893 7.24 16.82 -9.92
CA LEU A 893 7.41 16.38 -8.54
C LEU A 893 8.66 17.02 -7.93
N ARG A 894 8.63 17.29 -6.62
CA ARG A 894 9.79 17.81 -5.89
C ARG A 894 10.03 16.95 -4.65
N LYS A 895 11.23 16.39 -4.55
CA LYS A 895 11.71 15.71 -3.35
C LYS A 895 12.54 16.71 -2.54
N GLN A 896 12.08 17.04 -1.33
CA GLN A 896 12.80 17.92 -0.41
C GLN A 896 13.99 17.22 0.21
#